data_AF-A0A8S4D2X7-F1
#
_entry.id   AF-A0A8S4D2X7-F1
#
_cell.length_a   1.000
_cell.length_b   1.000
_cell.length_c   1.000
_cell.angle_alpha   90.00
_cell.angle_beta   90.00
_cell.angle_gamma   90.00
#
_symmetry.space_group_name_H-M   'P 1'
#
loop_
_entity.id
_entity.type
_entity.pdbx_description
1 polymer ?
#
loop_
_entity_poly.entity_id
_entity_poly.type
_entity_poly.pdbx_seq_one_letter_code
_entity_poly.pdbx_strand_id
1 'polypeptide(L)'
;MAAAVGRICGARLLKSYGVVGPQVAQLSTQSQGWSRNRKWILSTLGVMGGGVGALLFALEQSVQASGSEAHPPHQPWNHFGWYQSFDHASVRRGYEVYKQVCKACHSLQYIAFRNLVGVSHTEDEAKAEAAEVMVKDGPDEEGNFFERPGKLSDYLPSPYPNENAARAANNGAYPPDLSYIVSGRKGGEDYIFALLTGYVDAPAGVVLREGQNYNPYFPGGAISMAQVLYNEAAEFSDGTPATASQMAKDVATFLRWCSEPELDERRLMTIKAIGIFSMLAAVVYYMKRHKWSTMKSRKLAFKPVSKKSLGPETVLVTRDEDGTIYCSRESVPNAEVTAFLRQAAVRSITCEVSWSKEGGVVYFSDARGHVLSLTFQLKDTRARGLKRWFSIVVLMKDKMLLLNITPLLSENMQKIAKELQEYAATVYDEEQKVCSQRALRLNTGCNYFGQSRSLKNLTGQDDIFNKIHAKFTWMLKTGALNYTETLYTSQDLLNKIIVIKSNETPAKEIVKCLSRLLPVLDSECVPNIGVANEEQVVPSASKCVLEETQGRQFLCRWPGVVPNKCPTLMNRIESAMSNNKFNDDVLHQHVKSLQLEWLGIARAIKSAVDASGAKSDPVTKLKQVFGVTPNDELLVNYWISTFCS
;
A
#
# COMPACT_ATOMS: atom_id res chain seq x y z
N MET A 1 23.40 0.07 39.59
CA MET A 1 22.61 -1.00 40.22
C MET A 1 21.93 -1.81 39.13
N ALA A 2 22.28 -3.09 39.03
CA ALA A 2 21.74 -4.05 38.08
C ALA A 2 20.33 -4.52 38.50
N ALA A 3 19.49 -4.93 37.53
CA ALA A 3 18.98 -6.31 37.42
C ALA A 3 17.77 -6.40 36.46
N ALA A 4 17.57 -7.61 35.96
CA ALA A 4 16.80 -8.00 34.79
C ALA A 4 15.47 -8.71 35.13
N VAL A 5 14.58 -8.75 34.12
CA VAL A 5 13.65 -9.85 33.72
C VAL A 5 12.52 -10.29 34.68
N GLY A 6 11.31 -10.39 34.11
CA GLY A 6 10.21 -11.22 34.61
C GLY A 6 9.10 -11.45 33.57
N ARG A 7 9.24 -12.49 32.73
CA ARG A 7 8.12 -13.17 32.07
C ARG A 7 7.47 -14.08 33.11
N ILE A 8 6.13 -14.05 33.25
CA ILE A 8 5.37 -15.13 33.89
C ILE A 8 4.17 -15.51 33.02
N CYS A 9 4.06 -16.83 32.81
CA CYS A 9 3.03 -17.62 32.13
C CYS A 9 1.59 -17.23 32.56
N GLY A 10 0.55 -17.38 31.73
CA GLY A 10 0.12 -18.63 31.13
C GLY A 10 -0.78 -19.40 32.10
N ALA A 11 -2.09 -19.06 32.13
CA ALA A 11 -3.11 -19.86 32.81
C ALA A 11 -4.23 -20.20 31.81
N ARG A 12 -4.20 -21.45 31.33
CA ARG A 12 -5.34 -22.17 30.78
C ARG A 12 -6.26 -22.54 31.96
N LEU A 13 -7.54 -22.21 31.87
CA LEU A 13 -8.58 -22.83 32.69
C LEU A 13 -9.60 -23.53 31.77
N LEU A 14 -9.49 -24.86 31.82
CA LEU A 14 -10.47 -25.93 31.68
C LEU A 14 -11.67 -25.76 30.72
N LYS A 15 -11.70 -26.72 29.79
CA LYS A 15 -12.78 -27.10 28.87
C LYS A 15 -13.88 -27.83 29.65
N SER A 16 -15.13 -27.39 29.52
CA SER A 16 -16.32 -28.22 29.79
C SER A 16 -16.86 -28.75 28.47
N TYR A 17 -17.16 -30.05 28.43
CA TYR A 17 -17.73 -30.76 27.28
C TYR A 17 -19.26 -30.64 27.29
N GLY A 18 -19.82 -30.29 26.12
CA GLY A 18 -21.07 -30.87 25.60
C GLY A 18 -22.41 -30.28 26.06
N VAL A 19 -22.92 -29.27 25.32
CA VAL A 19 -24.33 -29.22 24.87
C VAL A 19 -24.34 -28.58 23.47
N VAL A 20 -25.00 -29.26 22.53
CA VAL A 20 -25.18 -28.83 21.14
C VAL A 20 -26.08 -27.59 21.08
N GLY A 21 -25.52 -26.47 20.63
CA GLY A 21 -26.25 -25.24 20.29
C GLY A 21 -25.85 -24.76 18.89
N PRO A 22 -26.75 -24.13 18.13
CA PRO A 22 -26.50 -23.79 16.73
C PRO A 22 -25.32 -22.82 16.64
N GLN A 23 -24.37 -23.11 15.76
CA GLN A 23 -23.23 -22.23 15.46
C GLN A 23 -23.75 -20.91 14.88
N VAL A 24 -23.93 -19.93 15.74
CA VAL A 24 -24.07 -18.53 15.37
C VAL A 24 -22.71 -18.10 14.81
N ALA A 25 -22.63 -17.99 13.49
CA ALA A 25 -21.53 -17.30 12.82
C ALA A 25 -21.43 -15.89 13.42
N GLN A 26 -20.44 -15.68 14.29
CA GLN A 26 -20.16 -14.39 14.87
C GLN A 26 -19.64 -13.47 13.77
N LEU A 27 -20.55 -12.71 13.16
CA LEU A 27 -20.21 -11.43 12.51
C LEU A 27 -19.89 -10.42 13.63
N SER A 28 -18.78 -10.65 14.33
CA SER A 28 -18.00 -9.54 14.84
C SER A 28 -17.17 -9.06 13.67
N THR A 29 -17.44 -7.85 13.18
CA THR A 29 -16.34 -6.97 12.81
C THR A 29 -15.47 -6.86 14.05
N GLN A 30 -14.51 -7.78 14.18
CA GLN A 30 -13.27 -7.47 14.84
C GLN A 30 -12.84 -6.16 14.17
N SER A 31 -12.96 -5.05 14.88
CA SER A 31 -12.14 -3.89 14.59
C SER A 31 -10.72 -4.46 14.58
N GLN A 32 -10.18 -4.70 13.38
CA GLN A 32 -8.85 -5.25 13.20
C GLN A 32 -7.97 -4.47 14.16
N GLY A 33 -7.45 -5.17 15.17
CA GLY A 33 -6.43 -4.64 16.03
C GLY A 33 -5.30 -4.22 15.10
N TRP A 34 -5.16 -2.92 14.92
CA TRP A 34 -4.16 -2.36 14.03
C TRP A 34 -2.81 -2.95 14.45
N SER A 35 -2.13 -3.67 13.55
CA SER A 35 -0.89 -4.36 13.89
C SER A 35 0.12 -3.37 14.47
N ARG A 36 0.88 -3.79 15.49
CA ARG A 36 1.82 -2.92 16.22
C ARG A 36 2.71 -2.13 15.25
N ASN A 37 3.19 -2.80 14.20
CA ASN A 37 4.07 -2.22 13.17
C ASN A 37 3.36 -1.15 12.34
N ARG A 38 2.06 -1.30 12.06
CA ARG A 38 1.30 -0.37 11.23
C ARG A 38 0.77 0.83 12.03
N LYS A 39 0.66 0.71 13.38
CA LYS A 39 0.51 1.86 14.29
C LYS A 39 1.80 2.67 14.38
N TRP A 40 2.94 1.99 14.48
CA TRP A 40 4.27 2.63 14.44
C TRP A 40 4.49 3.38 13.13
N ILE A 41 4.19 2.77 11.98
CA ILE A 41 4.36 3.39 10.66
C ILE A 41 3.50 4.66 10.50
N LEU A 42 2.25 4.66 11.00
CA LEU A 42 1.39 5.84 10.93
C LEU A 42 1.70 6.91 11.98
N SER A 43 2.17 6.53 13.17
CA SER A 43 2.73 7.50 14.11
C SER A 43 4.03 8.11 13.59
N THR A 44 4.91 7.33 12.93
CA THR A 44 6.12 7.87 12.32
C THR A 44 5.83 8.70 11.09
N LEU A 45 4.81 8.38 10.28
CA LEU A 45 4.38 9.22 9.16
C LEU A 45 3.70 10.51 9.61
N GLY A 46 2.93 10.48 10.71
CA GLY A 46 2.36 11.70 11.32
C GLY A 46 3.42 12.61 11.94
N VAL A 47 4.45 12.02 12.58
CA VAL A 47 5.61 12.74 13.13
C VAL A 47 6.56 13.23 12.03
N MET A 48 6.72 12.49 10.93
CA MET A 48 7.49 12.95 9.76
C MET A 48 6.74 14.02 8.98
N GLY A 49 5.42 13.91 8.79
CA GLY A 49 4.63 14.94 8.11
C GLY A 49 4.57 16.25 8.89
N GLY A 50 4.31 16.17 10.21
CA GLY A 50 4.35 17.34 11.10
C GLY A 50 5.76 17.89 11.32
N GLY A 51 6.76 17.01 11.42
CA GLY A 51 8.16 17.37 11.61
C GLY A 51 8.79 17.99 10.37
N VAL A 52 8.52 17.47 9.17
CA VAL A 52 8.97 18.07 7.90
C VAL A 52 8.22 19.36 7.63
N GLY A 53 6.93 19.46 7.94
CA GLY A 53 6.19 20.73 7.85
C GLY A 53 6.73 21.81 8.79
N ALA A 54 7.03 21.45 10.06
CA ALA A 54 7.63 22.36 11.02
C ALA A 54 9.09 22.71 10.67
N LEU A 55 9.85 21.76 10.11
CA LEU A 55 11.23 21.97 9.65
C LEU A 55 11.27 22.83 8.39
N LEU A 56 10.35 22.64 7.45
CA LEU A 56 10.21 23.50 6.27
C LEU A 56 9.76 24.90 6.69
N PHE A 57 8.80 25.04 7.61
CA PHE A 57 8.41 26.34 8.16
C PHE A 57 9.57 27.04 8.90
N ALA A 58 10.40 26.28 9.64
CA ALA A 58 11.60 26.80 10.30
C ALA A 58 12.74 27.13 9.31
N LEU A 59 12.88 26.39 8.21
CA LEU A 59 13.87 26.63 7.15
C LEU A 59 13.45 27.75 6.21
N GLU A 60 12.15 28.04 6.10
CA GLU A 60 11.58 29.13 5.29
C GLU A 60 11.56 30.47 6.06
N GLN A 61 11.84 30.45 7.37
CA GLN A 61 12.34 31.64 8.07
C GLN A 61 13.79 31.90 7.66
N SER A 62 13.97 32.53 6.51
CA SER A 62 15.22 33.20 6.20
C SER A 62 15.54 34.21 7.31
N VAL A 63 16.61 33.98 8.08
CA VAL A 63 17.16 35.00 9.00
C VAL A 63 17.76 36.10 8.13
N GLN A 64 16.93 37.08 7.80
CA GLN A 64 17.37 38.29 7.13
C GLN A 64 18.07 39.17 8.16
N ALA A 65 19.40 39.13 8.20
CA ALA A 65 20.22 40.18 8.82
C ALA A 65 20.29 41.44 7.93
N SER A 66 19.29 41.67 7.08
CA SER A 66 19.19 42.85 6.21
C SER A 66 18.35 43.97 6.83
N GLY A 67 17.72 43.73 8.00
CA GLY A 67 17.17 44.80 8.83
C GLY A 67 18.30 45.44 9.63
N SER A 68 18.39 46.77 9.62
CA SER A 68 19.33 47.56 10.42
C SER A 68 19.02 47.54 11.93
N GLU A 69 18.47 46.44 12.44
CA GLU A 69 18.06 46.24 13.83
C GLU A 69 18.54 44.89 14.36
N ALA A 70 19.18 44.90 15.54
CA ALA A 70 19.52 43.69 16.27
C ALA A 70 18.27 43.13 16.95
N HIS A 71 18.05 41.82 16.82
CA HIS A 71 16.95 41.17 17.53
C HIS A 71 17.27 41.08 19.03
N PRO A 72 16.34 41.47 19.92
CA PRO A 72 16.55 41.36 21.36
C PRO A 72 16.67 39.89 21.77
N PRO A 73 17.63 39.54 22.65
CA PRO A 73 17.74 38.19 23.18
C PRO A 73 16.57 37.90 24.13
N HIS A 74 16.11 36.64 24.12
CA HIS A 74 15.04 36.20 24.99
C HIS A 74 15.50 36.13 26.44
N GLN A 75 14.93 36.96 27.32
CA GLN A 75 15.26 36.95 28.74
C GLN A 75 14.35 35.97 29.51
N PRO A 76 14.86 35.32 30.57
CA PRO A 76 14.06 34.43 31.40
C PRO A 76 13.27 35.22 32.46
N TRP A 77 12.18 35.88 32.04
CA TRP A 77 11.32 36.65 32.95
C TRP A 77 10.60 35.74 33.96
N ASN A 78 10.42 36.26 35.18
CA ASN A 78 9.71 35.55 36.25
C ASN A 78 8.28 35.17 35.85
N HIS A 79 7.65 35.98 34.99
CA HIS A 79 6.29 35.82 34.48
C HIS A 79 6.23 35.29 33.04
N PHE A 80 7.23 34.55 32.56
CA PHE A 80 7.21 34.01 31.19
C PHE A 80 6.26 32.80 31.02
N GLY A 81 6.19 31.90 32.01
CA GLY A 81 5.45 30.64 31.94
C GLY A 81 3.93 30.77 32.09
N TRP A 82 3.20 29.72 31.70
CA TRP A 82 1.72 29.70 31.75
C TRP A 82 1.12 29.70 33.16
N TYR A 83 1.93 29.38 34.18
CA TYR A 83 1.53 29.28 35.59
C TYR A 83 2.22 30.30 36.49
N GLN A 84 3.05 31.18 35.93
CA GLN A 84 3.79 32.17 36.70
C GLN A 84 3.00 33.48 36.76
N SER A 85 3.05 34.20 37.88
CA SER A 85 2.49 35.56 38.02
C SER A 85 3.59 36.60 37.85
N PHE A 86 3.22 37.88 37.84
CA PHE A 86 4.18 38.95 38.05
C PHE A 86 4.88 38.84 39.40
N ASP A 87 6.11 39.36 39.43
CA ASP A 87 6.81 39.68 40.67
C ASP A 87 6.40 41.10 41.10
N HIS A 88 5.41 41.20 41.98
CA HIS A 88 4.87 42.50 42.42
C HIS A 88 5.89 43.38 43.14
N ALA A 89 6.94 42.80 43.74
CA ALA A 89 8.05 43.58 44.30
C ALA A 89 8.86 44.24 43.18
N SER A 90 9.10 43.54 42.06
CA SER A 90 9.71 44.11 40.86
C SER A 90 8.80 45.16 40.21
N VAL A 91 7.48 44.97 40.20
CA VAL A 91 6.51 45.99 39.74
C VAL A 91 6.59 47.26 40.59
N ARG A 92 6.69 47.14 41.92
CA ARG A 92 6.86 48.30 42.83
C ARG A 92 8.16 49.04 42.56
N ARG A 93 9.28 48.34 42.50
CA ARG A 93 10.60 48.93 42.16
C ARG A 93 10.59 49.56 40.77
N GLY A 94 9.91 48.95 39.80
CA GLY A 94 9.77 49.51 38.46
C GLY A 94 8.95 50.80 38.42
N TYR A 95 7.93 50.93 39.28
CA TYR A 95 7.22 52.20 39.47
C TYR A 95 8.12 53.28 40.05
N GLU A 96 8.99 52.95 41.01
CA GLU A 96 9.97 53.90 41.58
C GLU A 96 10.94 54.40 40.50
N VAL A 97 11.44 53.51 39.63
CA VAL A 97 12.28 53.89 38.46
C VAL A 97 11.48 54.77 37.49
N TYR A 98 10.23 54.43 37.19
CA TYR A 98 9.38 55.27 36.35
C TYR A 98 9.20 56.67 36.97
N LYS A 99 8.89 56.76 38.27
CA LYS A 99 8.67 58.01 38.99
C LYS A 99 9.92 58.90 39.00
N GLN A 100 11.09 58.33 39.25
CA GLN A 100 12.36 59.06 39.40
C GLN A 100 13.01 59.41 38.06
N VAL A 101 12.92 58.53 37.05
CA VAL A 101 13.65 58.67 35.78
C VAL A 101 12.72 59.00 34.61
N CYS A 102 11.69 58.19 34.38
CA CYS A 102 10.94 58.24 33.12
C CYS A 102 9.79 59.26 33.11
N LYS A 103 9.19 59.55 34.27
CA LYS A 103 8.02 60.45 34.44
C LYS A 103 8.27 61.85 33.90
N ALA A 104 9.53 62.30 33.87
CA ALA A 104 9.91 63.62 33.36
C ALA A 104 9.64 63.81 31.86
N CYS A 105 9.71 62.73 31.06
CA CYS A 105 9.56 62.80 29.61
C CYS A 105 8.47 61.88 29.06
N HIS A 106 8.08 60.83 29.78
CA HIS A 106 7.13 59.83 29.32
C HIS A 106 5.79 59.89 30.07
N SER A 107 4.70 60.00 29.30
CA SER A 107 3.35 59.87 29.83
C SER A 107 2.99 58.39 30.08
N LEU A 108 2.02 58.18 30.96
CA LEU A 108 1.42 56.89 31.25
C LEU A 108 -0.10 57.06 31.39
N GLN A 109 -0.70 57.52 30.28
CA GLN A 109 -2.05 58.10 30.23
C GLN A 109 -3.17 57.16 30.66
N TYR A 110 -2.98 55.84 30.53
CA TYR A 110 -4.03 54.86 30.81
C TYR A 110 -3.95 54.23 32.21
N ILE A 111 -2.98 54.65 33.04
CA ILE A 111 -2.84 54.16 34.42
C ILE A 111 -3.22 55.26 35.41
N ALA A 112 -4.15 54.91 36.30
CA ALA A 112 -4.58 55.75 37.42
C ALA A 112 -3.98 55.25 38.73
N PHE A 113 -3.89 56.12 39.73
CA PHE A 113 -3.32 55.77 41.04
C PHE A 113 -4.06 54.59 41.70
N ARG A 114 -5.38 54.49 41.51
CA ARG A 114 -6.21 53.35 41.96
C ARG A 114 -5.78 52.00 41.40
N ASN A 115 -5.12 51.96 40.23
CA ASN A 115 -4.67 50.70 39.64
C ASN A 115 -3.45 50.14 40.39
N LEU A 116 -2.69 50.98 41.10
CA LEU A 116 -1.54 50.55 41.90
C LEU A 116 -1.96 49.90 43.22
N VAL A 117 -3.17 50.21 43.70
CA VAL A 117 -3.72 49.74 44.98
C VAL A 117 -3.90 48.22 44.95
N GLY A 118 -3.27 47.53 45.89
CA GLY A 118 -3.32 46.06 45.98
C GLY A 118 -2.45 45.33 44.95
N VAL A 119 -1.72 46.07 44.11
CA VAL A 119 -0.75 45.51 43.15
C VAL A 119 0.68 45.78 43.61
N SER A 120 1.06 47.05 43.68
CA SER A 120 2.41 47.48 44.08
C SER A 120 2.41 48.34 45.34
N HIS A 121 1.30 49.03 45.62
CA HIS A 121 1.13 49.93 46.74
C HIS A 121 -0.11 49.57 47.56
N THR A 122 -0.08 49.91 48.83
CA THR A 122 -1.30 49.94 49.67
C THR A 122 -2.17 51.14 49.30
N GLU A 123 -3.42 51.16 49.77
CA GLU A 123 -4.34 52.27 49.48
C GLU A 123 -3.79 53.61 50.02
N ASP A 124 -3.23 53.60 51.23
CA ASP A 124 -2.70 54.80 51.88
C ASP A 124 -1.43 55.32 51.19
N GLU A 125 -0.54 54.42 50.75
CA GLU A 125 0.64 54.78 49.96
C GLU A 125 0.25 55.40 48.61
N ALA A 126 -0.68 54.77 47.88
CA ALA A 126 -1.14 55.29 46.58
C ALA A 126 -1.90 56.62 46.73
N LYS A 127 -2.58 56.83 47.87
CA LYS A 127 -3.28 58.08 48.19
C LYS A 127 -2.30 59.20 48.53
N ALA A 128 -1.23 58.88 49.28
CA ALA A 128 -0.15 59.81 49.55
C ALA A 128 0.55 60.22 48.24
N GLU A 129 0.86 59.26 47.37
CA GLU A 129 1.46 59.49 46.06
C GLU A 129 0.58 60.36 45.15
N ALA A 130 -0.74 60.12 45.14
CA ALA A 130 -1.67 60.94 44.36
C ALA A 130 -1.71 62.39 44.87
N ALA A 131 -1.64 62.59 46.19
CA ALA A 131 -1.70 63.91 46.82
C ALA A 131 -0.47 64.78 46.52
N GLU A 132 0.67 64.19 46.14
CA GLU A 132 1.88 64.92 45.70
C GLU A 132 1.67 65.68 44.38
N VAL A 133 0.68 65.28 43.57
CA VAL A 133 0.42 65.88 42.27
C VAL A 133 -0.77 66.84 42.35
N MET A 134 -0.56 68.08 41.92
CA MET A 134 -1.66 69.04 41.74
C MET A 134 -2.36 68.78 40.40
N VAL A 135 -3.63 68.42 40.47
CA VAL A 135 -4.49 68.12 39.31
C VAL A 135 -5.46 69.27 39.13
N LYS A 136 -5.56 69.76 37.89
CA LYS A 136 -6.56 70.76 37.50
C LYS A 136 -7.95 70.15 37.52
N ASP A 137 -8.87 70.78 38.26
CA ASP A 137 -10.27 70.39 38.40
C ASP A 137 -11.18 71.62 38.19
N GLY A 138 -12.49 71.40 38.04
CA GLY A 138 -13.49 72.47 37.92
C GLY A 138 -14.38 72.40 36.67
N PRO A 139 -15.19 73.44 36.40
CA PRO A 139 -15.16 74.77 37.03
C PRO A 139 -15.84 74.85 38.42
N ASP A 140 -15.42 75.82 39.24
CA ASP A 140 -16.06 76.21 40.51
C ASP A 140 -17.39 76.98 40.29
N GLU A 141 -18.02 77.43 41.37
CA GLU A 141 -19.29 78.20 41.31
C GLU A 141 -19.17 79.52 40.53
N GLU A 142 -17.94 80.01 40.32
CA GLU A 142 -17.62 81.25 39.60
C GLU A 142 -17.21 80.98 38.13
N GLY A 143 -17.14 79.72 37.72
CA GLY A 143 -16.77 79.31 36.36
C GLY A 143 -15.26 79.14 36.13
N ASN A 144 -14.43 79.25 37.16
CA ASN A 144 -12.97 79.16 37.07
C ASN A 144 -12.48 77.73 37.38
N PHE A 145 -11.40 77.30 36.73
CA PHE A 145 -10.73 76.03 37.07
C PHE A 145 -9.74 76.26 38.21
N PHE A 146 -9.67 75.31 39.14
CA PHE A 146 -8.75 75.35 40.28
C PHE A 146 -7.85 74.11 40.31
N GLU A 147 -6.77 74.15 41.08
CA GLU A 147 -5.90 72.99 41.30
C GLU A 147 -6.21 72.34 42.64
N ARG A 148 -6.24 71.01 42.67
CA ARG A 148 -6.43 70.23 43.90
C ARG A 148 -5.35 69.16 44.01
N PRO A 149 -5.05 68.67 45.22
CA PRO A 149 -4.28 67.44 45.35
C PRO A 149 -4.96 66.29 44.61
N GLY A 150 -4.16 65.43 43.99
CA GLY A 150 -4.64 64.26 43.29
C GLY A 150 -5.34 63.28 44.22
N LYS A 151 -6.30 62.54 43.66
CA LYS A 151 -7.03 61.46 44.33
C LYS A 151 -6.80 60.15 43.58
N LEU A 152 -7.11 59.02 44.21
CA LEU A 152 -6.90 57.68 43.62
C LEU A 152 -7.52 57.50 42.23
N SER A 153 -8.64 58.15 41.93
CA SER A 153 -9.28 58.04 40.62
C SER A 153 -8.56 58.77 39.49
N ASP A 154 -7.63 59.67 39.81
CA ASP A 154 -6.91 60.46 38.80
C ASP A 154 -5.86 59.61 38.09
N TYR A 155 -5.64 59.93 36.81
CA TYR A 155 -4.59 59.34 35.99
C TYR A 155 -3.22 59.92 36.35
N LEU A 156 -2.15 59.18 36.07
CA LEU A 156 -0.80 59.70 36.19
C LEU A 156 -0.64 60.95 35.31
N PRO A 157 -0.08 62.05 35.84
CA PRO A 157 0.03 63.31 35.11
C PRO A 157 0.95 63.15 33.90
N SER A 158 0.55 63.72 32.76
CA SER A 158 1.41 63.81 31.58
C SER A 158 2.50 64.86 31.82
N PRO A 159 3.78 64.59 31.45
CA PRO A 159 4.87 65.56 31.60
C PRO A 159 4.70 66.80 30.72
N TYR A 160 4.01 66.63 29.59
CA TYR A 160 3.77 67.70 28.63
C TYR A 160 2.28 67.92 28.42
N PRO A 161 1.84 69.18 28.18
CA PRO A 161 0.44 69.50 27.95
C PRO A 161 -0.05 69.04 26.56
N ASN A 162 0.83 68.97 25.57
CA ASN A 162 0.51 68.52 24.21
C ASN A 162 1.75 67.96 23.47
N GLU A 163 1.53 67.31 22.34
CA GLU A 163 2.58 66.69 21.53
C GLU A 163 3.62 67.72 21.02
N ASN A 164 3.18 68.90 20.61
CA ASN A 164 4.09 69.93 20.09
C ASN A 164 5.06 70.43 21.17
N ALA A 165 4.60 70.60 22.41
CA ALA A 165 5.45 70.94 23.55
C ALA A 165 6.47 69.83 23.84
N ALA A 166 6.04 68.57 23.77
CA ALA A 166 6.93 67.42 23.94
C ALA A 166 8.02 67.35 22.85
N ARG A 167 7.67 67.60 21.58
CA ARG A 167 8.64 67.66 20.48
C ARG A 167 9.60 68.85 20.61
N ALA A 168 9.10 70.01 20.99
CA ALA A 168 9.92 71.20 21.21
C ALA A 168 10.97 70.98 22.32
N ALA A 169 10.60 70.27 23.38
CA ALA A 169 11.50 69.96 24.49
C ALA A 169 12.54 68.85 24.17
N ASN A 170 12.30 68.03 23.14
CA ASN A 170 13.11 66.84 22.84
C ASN A 170 13.65 66.83 21.39
N ASN A 171 14.21 67.94 20.92
CA ASN A 171 14.86 68.05 19.60
C ASN A 171 13.98 67.58 18.41
N GLY A 172 12.67 67.83 18.48
CA GLY A 172 11.68 67.44 17.47
C GLY A 172 11.14 66.01 17.61
N ALA A 173 11.74 65.18 18.46
CA ALA A 173 11.28 63.83 18.74
C ALA A 173 10.16 63.83 19.80
N TYR A 174 9.15 62.98 19.60
CA TYR A 174 8.06 62.82 20.58
C TYR A 174 8.32 61.57 21.43
N PRO A 175 8.50 61.70 22.76
CA PRO A 175 8.54 60.55 23.65
C PRO A 175 7.18 59.81 23.62
N PRO A 176 7.15 58.52 23.23
CA PRO A 176 5.89 57.78 23.18
C PRO A 176 5.34 57.54 24.60
N ASP A 177 4.00 57.45 24.68
CA ASP A 177 3.32 57.01 25.90
C ASP A 177 3.72 55.57 26.24
N LEU A 178 4.00 55.31 27.52
CA LEU A 178 4.52 54.03 27.96
C LEU A 178 3.44 53.03 28.40
N SER A 179 2.16 53.40 28.43
CA SER A 179 1.10 52.52 28.95
C SER A 179 1.03 51.18 28.22
N TYR A 180 1.12 51.21 26.89
CA TYR A 180 1.06 50.01 26.02
C TYR A 180 2.37 49.77 25.25
N ILE A 181 3.49 50.33 25.68
CA ILE A 181 4.74 50.27 24.90
C ILE A 181 5.27 48.84 24.76
N VAL A 182 5.07 48.00 25.78
CA VAL A 182 5.48 46.59 25.77
C VAL A 182 4.64 45.81 24.76
N SER A 183 3.32 45.98 24.74
CA SER A 183 2.47 45.32 23.73
C SER A 183 2.61 45.95 22.33
N GLY A 184 3.01 47.22 22.25
CA GLY A 184 3.16 48.00 21.02
C GLY A 184 4.51 47.84 20.32
N ARG A 185 5.40 46.98 20.80
CA ARG A 185 6.71 46.72 20.19
C ARG A 185 6.95 45.22 20.02
N LYS A 186 7.53 44.83 18.89
CA LYS A 186 7.96 43.45 18.66
C LYS A 186 9.06 43.08 19.66
N GLY A 187 8.97 41.89 20.24
CA GLY A 187 9.86 41.46 21.32
C GLY A 187 9.43 41.91 22.73
N GLY A 188 8.45 42.81 22.85
CA GLY A 188 7.88 43.19 24.14
C GLY A 188 8.89 43.65 25.18
N GLU A 189 8.86 43.04 26.35
CA GLU A 189 9.74 43.37 27.48
C GLU A 189 11.22 43.03 27.22
N ASP A 190 11.50 42.02 26.39
CA ASP A 190 12.87 41.72 25.94
C ASP A 190 13.44 42.90 25.13
N TYR A 191 12.61 43.50 24.26
CA TYR A 191 12.99 44.68 23.48
C TYR A 191 13.25 45.88 24.39
N ILE A 192 12.38 46.15 25.36
CA ILE A 192 12.56 47.28 26.28
C ILE A 192 13.82 47.12 27.12
N PHE A 193 14.05 45.92 27.66
CA PHE A 193 15.26 45.62 28.43
C PHE A 193 16.52 45.81 27.59
N ALA A 194 16.56 45.19 26.40
CA ALA A 194 17.69 45.28 25.48
C ALA A 194 17.94 46.73 25.01
N LEU A 195 16.88 47.50 24.77
CA LEU A 195 16.97 48.91 24.40
C LEU A 195 17.61 49.72 25.53
N LEU A 196 17.14 49.56 26.77
CA LEU A 196 17.62 50.35 27.90
C LEU A 196 19.07 50.02 28.28
N THR A 197 19.50 48.77 28.17
CA THR A 197 20.87 48.34 28.50
C THR A 197 21.82 48.30 27.29
N GLY A 198 21.33 48.57 26.08
CA GLY A 198 22.04 48.34 24.83
C GLY A 198 22.76 49.55 24.23
N TYR A 199 22.81 50.68 24.95
CA TYR A 199 23.52 51.87 24.48
C TYR A 199 25.02 51.61 24.33
N VAL A 200 25.55 51.90 23.14
CA VAL A 200 26.98 51.75 22.80
C VAL A 200 27.40 52.87 21.85
N ASP A 201 28.70 53.16 21.78
CA ASP A 201 29.23 54.11 20.81
C ASP A 201 28.94 53.66 19.37
N ALA A 202 28.72 54.64 18.48
CA ALA A 202 28.41 54.35 17.09
C ALA A 202 29.59 53.59 16.42
N PRO A 203 29.33 52.44 15.78
CA PRO A 203 30.37 51.70 15.08
C PRO A 203 30.92 52.52 13.91
N ALA A 204 32.16 52.23 13.53
CA ALA A 204 32.84 52.94 12.44
C ALA A 204 31.98 52.96 11.16
N GLY A 205 31.72 54.15 10.63
CA GLY A 205 30.92 54.38 9.42
C GLY A 205 29.47 54.82 9.64
N VAL A 206 28.96 54.80 10.88
CA VAL A 206 27.63 55.33 11.21
C VAL A 206 27.75 56.79 11.65
N VAL A 207 27.17 57.72 10.88
CA VAL A 207 27.11 59.15 11.22
C VAL A 207 25.75 59.47 11.81
N LEU A 208 25.72 59.87 13.09
CA LEU A 208 24.51 60.30 13.79
C LEU A 208 24.27 61.80 13.61
N ARG A 209 23.01 62.22 13.67
CA ARG A 209 22.67 63.66 13.75
C ARG A 209 22.89 64.16 15.17
N GLU A 210 23.08 65.47 15.30
CA GLU A 210 23.19 66.12 16.61
C GLU A 210 21.95 65.83 17.47
N GLY A 211 22.16 65.40 18.72
CA GLY A 211 21.10 64.98 19.63
C GLY A 211 20.56 63.55 19.43
N GLN A 212 21.15 62.75 18.52
CA GLN A 212 20.87 61.31 18.40
C GLN A 212 21.99 60.47 19.00
N ASN A 213 21.61 59.33 19.59
CA ASN A 213 22.51 58.32 20.15
C ASN A 213 22.42 57.03 19.36
N TYR A 214 23.45 56.19 19.43
CA TYR A 214 23.43 54.88 18.79
C TYR A 214 22.90 53.80 19.74
N ASN A 215 21.99 52.98 19.23
CA ASN A 215 21.51 51.79 19.90
C ASN A 215 21.20 50.70 18.85
N PRO A 216 21.86 49.53 18.88
CA PRO A 216 21.71 48.50 17.86
C PRO A 216 20.31 47.85 17.87
N TYR A 217 19.58 47.88 18.98
CA TYR A 217 18.23 47.32 19.07
C TYR A 217 17.15 48.28 18.53
N PHE A 218 17.44 49.58 18.45
CA PHE A 218 16.49 50.53 17.90
C PHE A 218 16.46 50.44 16.37
N PRO A 219 15.28 50.43 15.72
CA PRO A 219 15.19 50.36 14.27
C PRO A 219 15.94 51.50 13.59
N GLY A 220 16.96 51.18 12.78
CA GLY A 220 17.80 52.17 12.11
C GLY A 220 18.98 52.69 12.96
N GLY A 221 19.20 52.17 14.16
CA GLY A 221 20.38 52.43 14.99
C GLY A 221 20.45 53.80 15.66
N ALA A 222 19.80 54.83 15.10
CA ALA A 222 19.84 56.19 15.62
C ALA A 222 18.57 56.51 16.45
N ILE A 223 18.71 56.65 17.76
CA ILE A 223 17.63 56.96 18.70
C ILE A 223 17.80 58.37 19.28
N SER A 224 16.73 59.16 19.35
CA SER A 224 16.74 60.51 19.96
C SER A 224 16.60 60.50 21.49
N MET A 225 16.64 59.33 22.12
CA MET A 225 16.59 59.15 23.57
C MET A 225 18.02 59.03 24.11
N ALA A 226 18.35 59.82 25.13
CA ALA A 226 19.61 59.69 25.87
C ALA A 226 19.63 58.40 26.69
N GLN A 227 20.83 57.89 27.00
CA GLN A 227 20.94 56.86 28.01
C GLN A 227 20.56 57.45 29.37
N VAL A 228 19.49 56.94 29.96
CA VAL A 228 18.92 57.44 31.22
C VAL A 228 19.19 56.53 32.41
N LEU A 229 19.54 55.25 32.17
CA LEU A 229 19.86 54.29 33.22
C LEU A 229 21.37 54.13 33.32
N TYR A 230 21.93 54.72 34.38
CA TYR A 230 23.28 54.48 34.88
C TYR A 230 23.19 53.73 36.22
N ASN A 231 24.30 53.21 36.74
CA ASN A 231 24.29 52.64 38.09
C ASN A 231 23.91 53.73 39.10
N GLU A 232 23.02 53.39 40.03
CA GLU A 232 22.52 54.27 41.11
C GLU A 232 21.72 55.49 40.62
N ALA A 233 21.13 55.41 39.43
CA ALA A 233 20.26 56.46 38.89
C ALA A 233 18.90 56.62 39.60
N ALA A 234 18.50 55.63 40.40
CA ALA A 234 17.31 55.66 41.25
C ALA A 234 17.60 54.92 42.57
N GLU A 235 16.89 55.27 43.62
CA GLU A 235 16.96 54.58 44.92
C GLU A 235 15.70 53.74 45.14
N PHE A 236 15.89 52.48 45.54
CA PHE A 236 14.79 51.56 45.83
C PHE A 236 14.42 51.60 47.32
N SER A 237 13.12 51.54 47.63
CA SER A 237 12.64 51.57 49.01
C SER A 237 13.03 50.34 49.85
N ASP A 238 13.35 49.21 49.20
CA ASP A 238 13.73 47.95 49.83
C ASP A 238 15.24 47.74 50.00
N GLY A 239 16.06 48.70 49.53
CA GLY A 239 17.52 48.63 49.62
C GLY A 239 18.19 47.68 48.61
N THR A 240 17.47 47.22 47.58
CA THR A 240 18.07 46.46 46.48
C THR A 240 19.16 47.29 45.79
N PRO A 241 20.30 46.71 45.34
CA PRO A 241 21.31 47.46 44.59
C PRO A 241 20.75 47.97 43.25
N ALA A 242 20.74 49.28 43.07
CA ALA A 242 20.23 49.96 41.88
C ALA A 242 21.22 49.94 40.72
N THR A 243 21.57 48.76 40.22
CA THR A 243 22.37 48.63 38.99
C THR A 243 21.51 48.96 37.76
N ALA A 244 22.14 49.42 36.67
CA ALA A 244 21.42 49.78 35.44
C ALA A 244 20.58 48.63 34.88
N SER A 245 21.08 47.39 34.93
CA SER A 245 20.36 46.19 34.49
C SER A 245 19.22 45.82 35.43
N GLN A 246 19.40 46.00 36.75
CA GLN A 246 18.33 45.75 37.72
C GLN A 246 17.17 46.73 37.52
N MET A 247 17.46 48.02 37.41
CA MET A 247 16.44 49.04 37.09
C MET A 247 15.75 48.78 35.76
N ALA A 248 16.51 48.39 34.72
CA ALA A 248 15.94 48.03 33.42
C ALA A 248 14.98 46.83 33.52
N LYS A 249 15.31 45.81 34.33
CA LYS A 249 14.45 44.66 34.58
C LYS A 249 13.16 45.06 35.30
N ASP A 250 13.27 45.89 36.33
CA ASP A 250 12.12 46.30 37.14
C ASP A 250 11.19 47.22 36.37
N VAL A 251 11.72 48.22 35.65
CA VAL A 251 10.90 49.09 34.81
C VAL A 251 10.25 48.33 33.67
N ALA A 252 10.94 47.38 33.03
CA ALA A 252 10.34 46.54 31.99
C ALA A 252 9.18 45.68 32.55
N THR A 253 9.35 45.14 33.77
CA THR A 253 8.30 44.37 34.47
C THR A 253 7.10 45.26 34.83
N PHE A 254 7.34 46.48 35.31
CA PHE A 254 6.29 47.47 35.57
C PHE A 254 5.55 47.87 34.30
N LEU A 255 6.26 48.14 33.20
CA LEU A 255 5.64 48.49 31.92
C LEU A 255 4.87 47.33 31.30
N ARG A 256 5.30 46.08 31.54
CA ARG A 256 4.54 44.89 31.17
C ARG A 256 3.22 44.83 31.94
N TRP A 257 3.25 45.09 33.24
CA TRP A 257 2.04 45.18 34.06
C TRP A 257 1.13 46.33 33.60
N CYS A 258 1.67 47.51 33.27
CA CYS A 258 0.88 48.62 32.71
C CYS A 258 0.16 48.24 31.41
N SER A 259 0.83 47.44 30.55
CA SER A 259 0.27 46.99 29.28
C SER A 259 -0.76 45.87 29.42
N GLU A 260 -0.61 45.00 30.43
CA GLU A 260 -1.48 43.84 30.68
C GLU A 260 -1.75 43.65 32.18
N PRO A 261 -2.54 44.55 32.82
CA PRO A 261 -2.81 44.47 34.24
C PRO A 261 -3.63 43.22 34.63
N GLU A 262 -4.33 42.61 33.68
CA GLU A 262 -5.15 41.42 33.88
C GLU A 262 -4.37 40.11 33.80
N LEU A 263 -3.06 40.14 33.55
CA LEU A 263 -2.26 38.93 33.27
C LEU A 263 -2.34 37.88 34.37
N ASP A 264 -2.25 38.27 35.64
CA ASP A 264 -2.31 37.34 36.78
C ASP A 264 -3.68 36.68 36.89
N GLU A 265 -4.76 37.47 36.80
CA GLU A 265 -6.13 36.96 36.83
C GLU A 265 -6.43 36.07 35.62
N ARG A 266 -5.99 36.48 34.43
CA ARG A 266 -6.14 35.71 33.18
C ARG A 266 -5.48 34.35 33.29
N ARG A 267 -4.28 34.26 33.88
CA ARG A 267 -3.57 32.98 34.09
C ARG A 267 -4.28 32.14 35.14
N LEU A 268 -4.69 32.72 36.25
CA LEU A 268 -5.49 32.02 37.27
C LEU A 268 -6.79 31.44 36.67
N MET A 269 -7.51 32.22 35.87
CA MET A 269 -8.72 31.78 35.19
C MET A 269 -8.44 30.70 34.15
N THR A 270 -7.30 30.77 33.45
CA THR A 270 -6.87 29.73 32.52
C THR A 270 -6.62 28.40 33.24
N ILE A 271 -5.97 28.42 34.40
CA ILE A 271 -5.74 27.22 35.22
C ILE A 271 -7.08 26.59 35.64
N LYS A 272 -8.01 27.42 36.16
CA LYS A 272 -9.36 26.97 36.55
C LYS A 272 -10.12 26.39 35.37
N ALA A 273 -10.09 27.06 34.22
CA ALA A 273 -10.76 26.63 32.99
C ALA A 273 -10.21 25.29 32.51
N ILE A 274 -8.89 25.12 32.42
CA ILE A 274 -8.25 23.86 32.00
C ILE A 274 -8.67 22.72 32.93
N GLY A 275 -8.69 22.93 34.24
CA GLY A 275 -9.15 21.93 35.21
C GLY A 275 -10.61 21.50 34.97
N ILE A 276 -11.51 22.48 34.87
CA ILE A 276 -12.94 22.23 34.65
C ILE A 276 -13.19 21.55 33.30
N PHE A 277 -12.59 22.05 32.22
CA PHE A 277 -12.77 21.49 30.88
C PHE A 277 -12.17 20.09 30.75
N SER A 278 -11.05 19.80 31.42
CA SER A 278 -10.48 18.46 31.44
C SER A 278 -11.42 17.47 32.13
N MET A 279 -12.01 17.85 33.26
CA MET A 279 -13.00 17.04 33.97
C MET A 279 -14.28 16.84 33.13
N LEU A 280 -14.83 17.91 32.56
CA LEU A 280 -16.01 17.84 31.70
C LEU A 280 -15.75 17.01 30.45
N ALA A 281 -14.59 17.13 29.81
CA ALA A 281 -14.22 16.33 28.65
C ALA A 281 -14.18 14.84 28.99
N ALA A 282 -13.67 14.46 30.16
CA ALA A 282 -13.70 13.08 30.62
C ALA A 282 -15.13 12.55 30.80
N VAL A 283 -16.01 13.33 31.43
CA VAL A 283 -17.42 12.97 31.64
C VAL A 283 -18.17 12.86 30.31
N VAL A 284 -18.04 13.85 29.44
CA VAL A 284 -18.67 13.85 28.11
C VAL A 284 -18.16 12.68 27.28
N TYR A 285 -16.85 12.41 27.31
CA TYR A 285 -16.27 11.26 26.61
C TYR A 285 -16.84 9.94 27.14
N TYR A 286 -16.95 9.79 28.46
CA TYR A 286 -17.58 8.63 29.09
C TYR A 286 -19.05 8.48 28.66
N MET A 287 -19.85 9.54 28.75
CA MET A 287 -21.25 9.54 28.33
C MET A 287 -21.38 9.18 26.84
N LYS A 288 -20.52 9.73 25.99
CA LYS A 288 -20.46 9.40 24.57
C LYS A 288 -20.16 7.92 24.38
N ARG A 289 -19.18 7.35 25.08
CA ARG A 289 -18.86 5.91 25.00
C ARG A 289 -20.02 5.05 25.50
N HIS A 290 -20.67 5.46 26.59
CA HIS A 290 -21.83 4.77 27.15
C HIS A 290 -23.03 4.79 26.20
N LYS A 291 -23.44 5.95 25.69
CA LYS A 291 -24.58 6.09 24.76
C LYS A 291 -24.32 5.40 23.42
N TRP A 292 -23.09 5.47 22.91
CA TRP A 292 -22.72 4.80 21.66
C TRP A 292 -22.38 3.32 21.84
N SER A 293 -22.37 2.78 23.07
CA SER A 293 -22.01 1.39 23.32
C SER A 293 -22.90 0.42 22.55
N THR A 294 -24.22 0.66 22.53
CA THR A 294 -25.22 -0.14 21.82
C THR A 294 -24.98 -0.15 20.31
N MET A 295 -24.73 1.03 19.73
CA MET A 295 -24.45 1.17 18.30
C MET A 295 -23.10 0.56 17.90
N LYS A 296 -22.11 0.60 18.79
CA LYS A 296 -20.78 0.03 18.56
C LYS A 296 -20.72 -1.48 18.81
N SER A 297 -21.55 -2.01 19.71
CA SER A 297 -21.61 -3.44 20.04
C SER A 297 -22.62 -4.23 19.20
N ARG A 298 -23.53 -3.55 18.47
CA ARG A 298 -24.54 -4.20 17.64
C ARG A 298 -23.90 -5.19 16.66
N LYS A 299 -24.42 -6.40 16.63
CA LYS A 299 -24.11 -7.41 15.61
C LYS A 299 -25.26 -7.44 14.62
N LEU A 300 -24.98 -7.15 13.36
CA LEU A 300 -25.98 -7.18 12.30
C LEU A 300 -26.02 -8.58 11.70
N ALA A 301 -27.14 -9.28 11.90
CA ALA A 301 -27.42 -10.53 11.22
C ALA A 301 -28.28 -10.25 9.99
N PHE A 302 -27.64 -10.20 8.82
CA PHE A 302 -28.36 -10.04 7.56
C PHE A 302 -29.05 -11.36 7.20
N LYS A 303 -30.38 -11.40 7.33
CA LYS A 303 -31.21 -12.50 6.84
C LYS A 303 -31.82 -12.11 5.48
N PRO A 304 -31.40 -12.71 4.36
CA PRO A 304 -31.99 -12.41 3.07
C PRO A 304 -33.44 -12.92 3.02
N VAL A 305 -34.38 -12.03 2.65
CA VAL A 305 -35.84 -12.30 2.59
C VAL A 305 -36.26 -13.06 1.32
N SER A 306 -35.34 -13.30 0.39
CA SER A 306 -35.63 -13.94 -0.90
C SER A 306 -34.45 -14.83 -1.31
N LYS A 307 -34.76 -16.03 -1.84
CA LYS A 307 -33.80 -16.86 -2.59
C LYS A 307 -33.46 -16.10 -3.88
N LYS A 308 -32.48 -15.20 -3.80
CA LYS A 308 -32.01 -14.35 -4.92
C LYS A 308 -31.08 -15.09 -5.89
N SER A 309 -30.53 -16.20 -5.42
CA SER A 309 -29.53 -17.08 -6.04
C SER A 309 -30.15 -18.46 -6.30
N LEU A 310 -29.33 -19.37 -6.86
CA LEU A 310 -29.54 -20.82 -6.90
C LEU A 310 -29.97 -21.42 -5.53
N GLY A 311 -29.61 -20.76 -4.42
CA GLY A 311 -29.84 -21.22 -3.05
C GLY A 311 -28.66 -22.03 -2.51
N PRO A 312 -28.61 -22.30 -1.20
CA PRO A 312 -27.47 -22.96 -0.56
C PRO A 312 -27.34 -24.46 -0.90
N GLU A 313 -28.42 -25.09 -1.34
CA GLU A 313 -28.48 -26.54 -1.55
C GLU A 313 -28.28 -26.98 -3.01
N THR A 314 -28.52 -26.10 -3.98
CA THR A 314 -28.46 -26.46 -5.40
C THR A 314 -27.06 -26.24 -5.99
N VAL A 315 -26.64 -27.17 -6.83
CA VAL A 315 -25.30 -27.21 -7.42
C VAL A 315 -25.45 -27.60 -8.88
N LEU A 316 -24.95 -26.77 -9.79
CA LEU A 316 -24.86 -27.11 -11.20
C LEU A 316 -23.49 -27.70 -11.48
N VAL A 317 -23.46 -28.87 -12.13
CA VAL A 317 -22.22 -29.59 -12.42
C VAL A 317 -22.22 -30.00 -13.90
N THR A 318 -21.17 -29.64 -14.61
CA THR A 318 -20.86 -30.13 -15.95
C THR A 318 -19.55 -30.90 -15.90
N ARG A 319 -19.53 -32.12 -16.45
CA ARG A 319 -18.33 -32.95 -16.58
C ARG A 319 -17.87 -32.95 -18.03
N ASP A 320 -16.61 -32.65 -18.25
CA ASP A 320 -15.98 -32.68 -19.56
C ASP A 320 -15.45 -34.08 -19.92
N GLU A 321 -15.18 -34.32 -21.20
CA GLU A 321 -14.64 -35.59 -21.70
C GLU A 321 -13.26 -35.91 -21.08
N ASP A 322 -12.46 -34.88 -20.81
CA ASP A 322 -11.14 -34.98 -20.17
C ASP A 322 -11.20 -35.28 -18.65
N GLY A 323 -12.40 -35.47 -18.09
CA GLY A 323 -12.61 -35.72 -16.67
C GLY A 323 -12.65 -34.47 -15.78
N THR A 324 -12.47 -33.27 -16.35
CA THR A 324 -12.58 -32.00 -15.62
C THR A 324 -14.03 -31.72 -15.21
N ILE A 325 -14.24 -31.30 -13.96
CA ILE A 325 -15.57 -31.05 -13.40
C ILE A 325 -15.75 -29.54 -13.13
N TYR A 326 -16.71 -28.92 -13.81
CA TYR A 326 -17.09 -27.53 -13.61
C TYR A 326 -18.30 -27.46 -12.67
N CYS A 327 -18.14 -26.76 -11.54
CA CYS A 327 -19.18 -26.62 -10.52
C CYS A 327 -19.62 -25.16 -10.37
N SER A 328 -20.92 -24.89 -10.29
CA SER A 328 -21.47 -23.58 -9.93
C SER A 328 -22.37 -23.66 -8.71
N ARG A 329 -22.07 -22.82 -7.71
CA ARG A 329 -22.79 -22.69 -6.43
C ARG A 329 -22.86 -21.21 -6.04
N GLU A 330 -23.76 -20.88 -5.11
CA GLU A 330 -23.82 -19.53 -4.53
C GLU A 330 -22.57 -19.21 -3.68
N SER A 331 -22.05 -20.18 -2.93
CA SER A 331 -20.87 -20.01 -2.09
C SER A 331 -19.91 -21.20 -2.24
N VAL A 332 -18.62 -20.93 -2.14
CA VAL A 332 -17.58 -21.94 -2.21
C VAL A 332 -17.38 -22.54 -0.80
N PRO A 333 -17.34 -23.86 -0.62
CA PRO A 333 -17.16 -24.49 0.70
C PRO A 333 -15.87 -24.06 1.41
N ASN A 334 -14.86 -23.61 0.66
CA ASN A 334 -13.63 -23.07 1.22
C ASN A 334 -13.83 -21.62 1.70
N ALA A 335 -13.67 -21.41 3.00
CA ALA A 335 -13.83 -20.11 3.67
C ALA A 335 -12.85 -19.04 3.16
N GLU A 336 -11.62 -19.42 2.82
CA GLU A 336 -10.58 -18.49 2.33
C GLU A 336 -10.95 -17.95 0.94
N VAL A 337 -11.36 -18.84 0.03
CA VAL A 337 -11.82 -18.49 -1.32
C VAL A 337 -13.08 -17.64 -1.25
N THR A 338 -14.02 -17.97 -0.37
CA THR A 338 -15.25 -17.18 -0.18
C THR A 338 -14.97 -15.78 0.36
N ALA A 339 -14.04 -15.64 1.32
CA ALA A 339 -13.63 -14.33 1.82
C ALA A 339 -12.95 -13.49 0.73
N PHE A 340 -12.12 -14.11 -0.10
CA PHE A 340 -11.45 -13.42 -1.20
C PHE A 340 -12.43 -13.00 -2.30
N LEU A 341 -13.32 -13.90 -2.74
CA LEU A 341 -14.39 -13.60 -3.72
C LEU A 341 -15.29 -12.46 -3.24
N ARG A 342 -15.68 -12.45 -1.96
CA ARG A 342 -16.51 -11.40 -1.39
C ARG A 342 -15.83 -10.04 -1.42
N GLN A 343 -14.53 -9.99 -1.11
CA GLN A 343 -13.76 -8.76 -1.19
C GLN A 343 -13.57 -8.29 -2.64
N ALA A 344 -13.28 -9.21 -3.56
CA ALA A 344 -13.17 -8.92 -4.98
C ALA A 344 -14.48 -8.34 -5.55
N ALA A 345 -15.62 -8.96 -5.23
CA ALA A 345 -16.94 -8.49 -5.66
C ALA A 345 -17.30 -7.11 -5.10
N VAL A 346 -17.02 -6.85 -3.81
CA VAL A 346 -17.26 -5.52 -3.21
C VAL A 346 -16.39 -4.47 -3.90
N ARG A 347 -15.08 -4.71 -4.01
CA ARG A 347 -14.14 -3.76 -4.63
C ARG A 347 -14.52 -3.45 -6.07
N SER A 348 -14.86 -4.47 -6.85
CA SER A 348 -15.28 -4.31 -8.25
C SER A 348 -16.47 -3.36 -8.40
N ILE A 349 -17.42 -3.36 -7.46
CA ILE A 349 -18.63 -2.51 -7.54
C ILE A 349 -18.42 -1.13 -6.88
N THR A 350 -17.60 -1.04 -5.82
CA THR A 350 -17.51 0.18 -4.99
C THR A 350 -16.28 1.04 -5.22
N CYS A 351 -15.15 0.43 -5.56
CA CYS A 351 -13.84 1.10 -5.55
C CYS A 351 -13.25 1.21 -6.95
N GLU A 352 -13.44 0.18 -7.77
CA GLU A 352 -12.87 0.12 -9.11
C GLU A 352 -13.86 0.74 -10.10
N VAL A 353 -13.40 1.75 -10.84
CA VAL A 353 -14.25 2.51 -11.77
C VAL A 353 -13.70 2.34 -13.18
N SER A 354 -14.54 1.84 -14.08
CA SER A 354 -14.27 1.93 -15.52
C SER A 354 -14.73 3.29 -16.04
N TRP A 355 -13.86 3.96 -16.79
CA TRP A 355 -14.18 5.21 -17.49
C TRP A 355 -14.97 5.01 -18.79
N SER A 356 -15.10 3.77 -19.28
CA SER A 356 -15.94 3.48 -20.45
C SER A 356 -17.43 3.56 -20.12
N LYS A 357 -18.19 4.26 -20.96
CA LYS A 357 -19.66 4.44 -20.82
C LYS A 357 -20.44 3.12 -20.86
N GLU A 358 -19.89 2.09 -21.49
CA GLU A 358 -20.52 0.77 -21.64
C GLU A 358 -20.01 -0.27 -20.64
N GLY A 359 -19.10 0.13 -19.73
CA GLY A 359 -18.45 -0.79 -18.80
C GLY A 359 -17.23 -1.46 -19.44
N GLY A 360 -16.05 -1.02 -19.05
CA GLY A 360 -14.77 -1.60 -19.41
C GLY A 360 -14.34 -2.65 -18.41
N VAL A 361 -13.48 -3.57 -18.85
CA VAL A 361 -12.86 -4.54 -17.98
C VAL A 361 -11.78 -3.86 -17.14
N VAL A 362 -11.84 -4.02 -15.82
CA VAL A 362 -10.90 -3.47 -14.85
C VAL A 362 -10.14 -4.60 -14.20
N TYR A 363 -8.81 -4.52 -14.28
CA TYR A 363 -7.90 -5.41 -13.58
C TYR A 363 -7.47 -4.78 -12.24
N PHE A 364 -7.50 -5.56 -11.17
CA PHE A 364 -6.92 -5.19 -9.88
C PHE A 364 -6.33 -6.40 -9.17
N SER A 365 -5.39 -6.14 -8.25
CA SER A 365 -4.75 -7.19 -7.45
C SER A 365 -5.03 -7.01 -5.95
N ASP A 366 -4.94 -8.12 -5.23
CA ASP A 366 -4.97 -8.20 -3.76
C ASP A 366 -3.85 -9.17 -3.31
N ALA A 367 -3.48 -9.15 -2.03
CA ALA A 367 -2.44 -10.04 -1.49
C ALA A 367 -2.75 -11.55 -1.67
N ARG A 368 -4.01 -11.88 -1.97
CA ARG A 368 -4.51 -13.26 -2.13
C ARG A 368 -4.69 -13.70 -3.58
N GLY A 369 -4.51 -12.80 -4.55
CA GLY A 369 -4.61 -13.12 -5.98
C GLY A 369 -4.96 -11.93 -6.86
N HIS A 370 -5.17 -12.24 -8.14
CA HIS A 370 -5.42 -11.28 -9.22
C HIS A 370 -6.86 -11.39 -9.71
N VAL A 371 -7.46 -10.24 -10.01
CA VAL A 371 -8.88 -10.15 -10.34
C VAL A 371 -9.06 -9.34 -11.61
N LEU A 372 -9.86 -9.90 -12.52
CA LEU A 372 -10.36 -9.23 -13.71
C LEU A 372 -11.87 -9.05 -13.54
N SER A 373 -12.38 -7.83 -13.66
CA SER A 373 -13.79 -7.56 -13.42
C SER A 373 -14.43 -6.73 -14.52
N LEU A 374 -15.66 -7.07 -14.90
CA LEU A 374 -16.49 -6.29 -15.82
C LEU A 374 -17.73 -5.84 -15.08
N THR A 375 -17.89 -4.54 -14.89
CA THR A 375 -19.09 -3.94 -14.29
C THR A 375 -20.05 -3.49 -15.39
N PHE A 376 -21.32 -3.86 -15.28
CA PHE A 376 -22.36 -3.49 -16.24
C PHE A 376 -23.69 -3.19 -15.53
N GLN A 377 -24.60 -2.52 -16.23
CA GLN A 377 -25.89 -2.11 -15.68
C GLN A 377 -27.04 -2.87 -16.33
N LEU A 378 -27.96 -3.39 -15.53
CA LEU A 378 -29.25 -3.94 -15.98
C LEU A 378 -30.38 -2.96 -15.68
N LYS A 379 -31.32 -2.79 -16.62
CA LYS A 379 -32.52 -1.98 -16.39
C LYS A 379 -33.46 -2.70 -15.41
N ASP A 380 -34.05 -1.95 -14.47
CA ASP A 380 -35.01 -2.48 -13.49
C ASP A 380 -36.00 -1.39 -13.06
N THR A 381 -37.29 -1.62 -13.31
CA THR A 381 -38.38 -0.72 -12.95
C THR A 381 -38.50 -0.45 -11.44
N ARG A 382 -38.09 -1.41 -10.59
CA ARG A 382 -38.19 -1.34 -9.11
C ARG A 382 -36.93 -0.78 -8.45
N ALA A 383 -35.86 -0.57 -9.21
CA ALA A 383 -34.61 -0.01 -8.69
C ALA A 383 -34.66 1.52 -8.60
N ARG A 384 -33.97 2.07 -7.59
CA ARG A 384 -33.73 3.51 -7.51
C ARG A 384 -32.79 3.91 -8.64
N GLY A 385 -33.27 4.75 -9.56
CA GLY A 385 -32.52 5.14 -10.76
C GLY A 385 -32.72 4.23 -11.97
N LEU A 386 -33.73 3.34 -11.95
CA LEU A 386 -34.14 2.46 -13.07
C LEU A 386 -33.08 1.46 -13.56
N LYS A 387 -31.95 1.37 -12.85
CA LYS A 387 -30.82 0.52 -13.22
C LYS A 387 -30.22 -0.13 -11.98
N ARG A 388 -29.57 -1.26 -12.19
CA ARG A 388 -28.80 -1.99 -11.18
C ARG A 388 -27.43 -2.36 -11.69
N TRP A 389 -26.46 -2.24 -10.81
CA TRP A 389 -25.08 -2.62 -11.07
C TRP A 389 -24.90 -4.11 -10.82
N PHE A 390 -24.33 -4.78 -11.82
CA PHE A 390 -23.85 -6.15 -11.76
C PHE A 390 -22.38 -6.18 -12.15
N SER A 391 -21.67 -7.22 -11.72
CA SER A 391 -20.30 -7.43 -12.14
C SER A 391 -20.02 -8.91 -12.37
N ILE A 392 -19.33 -9.21 -13.48
CA ILE A 392 -18.69 -10.52 -13.71
C ILE A 392 -17.24 -10.39 -13.22
N VAL A 393 -16.81 -11.30 -12.37
CA VAL A 393 -15.48 -11.27 -11.76
C VAL A 393 -14.78 -12.61 -12.03
N VAL A 394 -13.59 -12.55 -12.61
CA VAL A 394 -12.69 -13.69 -12.81
C VAL A 394 -11.51 -13.53 -11.86
N LEU A 395 -11.19 -14.60 -11.15
CA LEU A 395 -10.19 -14.62 -10.10
C LEU A 395 -9.15 -15.68 -10.41
N MET A 396 -7.88 -15.29 -10.44
CA MET A 396 -6.76 -16.18 -10.71
C MET A 396 -5.62 -15.93 -9.72
N LYS A 397 -4.86 -16.97 -9.40
CA LYS A 397 -3.64 -16.83 -8.59
C LYS A 397 -2.44 -16.33 -9.39
N ASP A 398 -2.39 -16.67 -10.68
CA ASP A 398 -1.30 -16.26 -11.56
C ASP A 398 -1.67 -14.96 -12.28
N LYS A 399 -0.82 -13.94 -12.09
CA LYS A 399 -0.93 -12.64 -12.75
C LYS A 399 -0.71 -12.75 -14.26
N MET A 400 0.35 -13.44 -14.68
CA MET A 400 0.79 -13.44 -16.08
C MET A 400 -0.20 -14.19 -16.94
N LEU A 401 -0.67 -15.34 -16.46
CA LEU A 401 -1.70 -16.11 -17.15
C LEU A 401 -3.01 -15.31 -17.29
N LEU A 402 -3.45 -14.63 -16.23
CA LEU A 402 -4.67 -13.81 -16.29
C LEU A 402 -4.55 -12.66 -17.29
N LEU A 403 -3.41 -11.95 -17.30
CA LEU A 403 -3.18 -10.84 -18.23
C LEU A 403 -3.10 -11.32 -19.69
N ASN A 404 -2.50 -12.49 -19.95
CA ASN A 404 -2.40 -13.05 -21.30
C ASN A 404 -3.76 -13.51 -21.85
N ILE A 405 -4.63 -14.09 -21.01
CA ILE A 405 -5.97 -14.56 -21.42
C ILE A 405 -7.02 -13.43 -21.33
N THR A 406 -6.66 -12.26 -20.79
CA THR A 406 -7.56 -11.10 -20.65
C THR A 406 -8.34 -10.75 -21.92
N PRO A 407 -7.78 -10.67 -23.14
CA PRO A 407 -8.56 -10.36 -24.34
C PRO A 407 -9.70 -11.36 -24.58
N LEU A 408 -9.41 -12.67 -24.48
CA LEU A 408 -10.41 -13.73 -24.64
C LEU A 408 -11.49 -13.68 -23.54
N LEU A 409 -11.10 -13.46 -22.29
CA LEU A 409 -12.04 -13.33 -21.18
C LEU A 409 -12.91 -12.08 -21.33
N SER A 410 -12.32 -10.96 -21.71
CA SER A 410 -13.03 -9.69 -21.86
C SER A 410 -14.15 -9.76 -22.88
N GLU A 411 -13.89 -10.38 -24.04
CA GLU A 411 -14.88 -10.54 -25.10
C GLU A 411 -16.05 -11.42 -24.66
N ASN A 412 -15.76 -12.56 -24.02
CA ASN A 412 -16.78 -13.46 -23.50
C ASN A 412 -17.60 -12.82 -22.37
N MET A 413 -16.96 -12.09 -21.45
CA MET A 413 -17.64 -11.36 -20.38
C MET A 413 -18.58 -10.28 -20.94
N GLN A 414 -18.14 -9.54 -21.97
CA GLN A 414 -18.96 -8.54 -22.65
C GLN A 414 -20.16 -9.16 -23.37
N LYS A 415 -19.97 -10.29 -24.06
CA LYS A 415 -21.08 -11.05 -24.70
C LYS A 415 -22.13 -11.47 -23.67
N ILE A 416 -21.69 -12.02 -22.54
CA ILE A 416 -22.60 -12.41 -21.43
C ILE A 416 -23.34 -11.19 -20.88
N ALA A 417 -22.63 -10.08 -20.64
CA ALA A 417 -23.23 -8.85 -20.12
C ALA A 417 -24.28 -8.27 -21.08
N LYS A 418 -23.98 -8.20 -22.38
CA LYS A 418 -24.89 -7.69 -23.41
C LYS A 418 -26.17 -8.51 -23.50
N GLU A 419 -26.07 -9.84 -23.49
CA GLU A 419 -27.25 -10.70 -23.54
C GLU A 419 -28.13 -10.56 -22.28
N LEU A 420 -27.52 -10.42 -21.10
CA LEU A 420 -28.26 -10.13 -19.87
C LEU A 420 -28.95 -8.76 -19.92
N GLN A 421 -28.31 -7.76 -20.54
CA GLN A 421 -28.88 -6.43 -20.74
C GLN A 421 -30.07 -6.47 -21.69
N GLU A 422 -30.01 -7.26 -22.76
CA GLU A 422 -31.11 -7.46 -23.70
C GLU A 422 -32.31 -8.12 -23.01
N TYR A 423 -32.11 -9.21 -22.27
CA TYR A 423 -33.20 -9.85 -21.51
C TYR A 423 -33.80 -8.95 -20.42
N ALA A 424 -32.98 -8.15 -19.75
CA ALA A 424 -33.50 -7.20 -18.76
C ALA A 424 -34.24 -6.04 -19.43
N ALA A 425 -33.83 -5.62 -20.63
CA ALA A 425 -34.49 -4.55 -21.38
C ALA A 425 -35.88 -4.96 -21.86
N THR A 426 -36.06 -6.20 -22.35
CA THR A 426 -37.38 -6.69 -22.78
C THR A 426 -38.39 -6.70 -21.63
N VAL A 427 -38.02 -7.27 -20.48
CA VAL A 427 -38.87 -7.29 -19.28
C VAL A 427 -39.14 -5.87 -18.78
N TYR A 428 -38.14 -5.00 -18.80
CA TYR A 428 -38.29 -3.61 -18.40
C TYR A 428 -39.30 -2.86 -19.27
N ASP A 429 -39.22 -3.02 -20.59
CA ASP A 429 -40.12 -2.38 -21.55
C ASP A 429 -41.56 -2.93 -21.44
N GLU A 430 -41.72 -4.23 -21.19
CA GLU A 430 -43.02 -4.86 -20.91
C GLU A 430 -43.66 -4.33 -19.61
N GLU A 431 -42.90 -4.29 -18.52
CA GLU A 431 -43.39 -3.76 -17.22
C GLU A 431 -43.76 -2.27 -17.33
N GLN A 432 -42.98 -1.48 -18.08
CA GLN A 432 -43.22 -0.06 -18.27
C GLN A 432 -44.47 0.22 -19.14
N LYS A 433 -44.80 -0.66 -20.10
CA LYS A 433 -46.05 -0.58 -20.88
C LYS A 433 -47.28 -0.80 -20.00
N VAL A 434 -47.22 -1.71 -19.03
CA VAL A 434 -48.35 -2.04 -18.16
C VAL A 434 -48.60 -0.93 -17.12
N CYS A 435 -47.55 -0.38 -16.52
CA CYS A 435 -47.69 0.64 -15.49
C CYS A 435 -46.54 1.65 -15.55
N SER A 436 -46.87 2.93 -15.74
CA SER A 436 -45.88 4.00 -15.74
C SER A 436 -45.22 4.16 -14.36
N GLN A 437 -43.93 4.50 -14.34
CA GLN A 437 -43.12 4.64 -13.12
C GLN A 437 -43.77 5.54 -12.05
N ARG A 438 -44.48 6.58 -12.48
CA ARG A 438 -45.22 7.50 -11.60
C ARG A 438 -46.39 6.80 -10.90
N ALA A 439 -47.16 6.01 -11.64
CA ALA A 439 -48.27 5.23 -11.09
C ALA A 439 -47.76 4.12 -10.13
N LEU A 440 -46.63 3.48 -10.46
CA LEU A 440 -46.03 2.44 -9.62
C LEU A 440 -45.56 3.00 -8.26
N ARG A 441 -44.97 4.20 -8.24
CA ARG A 441 -44.55 4.90 -7.00
C ARG A 441 -45.71 5.42 -6.15
N LEU A 442 -46.84 5.75 -6.78
CA LEU A 442 -48.05 6.21 -6.09
C LEU A 442 -48.86 5.03 -5.51
N ASN A 443 -48.89 3.88 -6.19
CA ASN A 443 -49.65 2.70 -5.76
C ASN A 443 -48.91 1.76 -4.80
N THR A 444 -47.57 1.67 -4.89
CA THR A 444 -46.80 0.85 -3.93
C THR A 444 -46.37 1.70 -2.75
N GLY A 445 -47.01 1.49 -1.60
CA GLY A 445 -46.53 2.00 -0.32
C GLY A 445 -45.03 1.68 -0.13
N CYS A 446 -44.33 2.57 0.59
CA CYS A 446 -42.87 2.74 0.75
C CYS A 446 -41.98 1.47 0.88
N ASN A 447 -42.53 0.28 1.08
CA ASN A 447 -41.81 -0.92 1.52
C ASN A 447 -41.22 -1.82 0.41
N TYR A 448 -41.60 -1.65 -0.86
CA TYR A 448 -41.10 -2.51 -1.97
C TYR A 448 -40.04 -1.85 -2.87
N PHE A 449 -39.91 -0.52 -2.83
CA PHE A 449 -38.92 0.20 -3.62
C PHE A 449 -37.51 0.01 -3.02
N GLY A 450 -36.56 -0.45 -3.85
CA GLY A 450 -35.18 -0.71 -3.43
C GLY A 450 -34.87 -2.15 -2.98
N GLN A 451 -35.86 -3.04 -2.89
CA GLN A 451 -35.59 -4.47 -2.64
C GLN A 451 -35.00 -5.16 -3.88
N SER A 452 -33.94 -5.93 -3.68
CA SER A 452 -33.25 -6.55 -4.81
C SER A 452 -33.99 -7.80 -5.35
N ARG A 453 -34.56 -7.74 -6.57
CA ARG A 453 -35.11 -8.90 -7.30
C ARG A 453 -34.03 -9.95 -7.64
N SER A 454 -34.43 -11.23 -7.75
CA SER A 454 -33.58 -12.30 -8.28
C SER A 454 -33.31 -12.08 -9.76
N LEU A 455 -32.21 -12.65 -10.27
CA LEU A 455 -31.87 -12.53 -11.69
C LEU A 455 -32.95 -13.16 -12.59
N LYS A 456 -33.52 -14.30 -12.16
CA LYS A 456 -34.68 -14.96 -12.79
C LYS A 456 -35.82 -13.98 -13.10
N ASN A 457 -36.17 -13.15 -12.12
CA ASN A 457 -37.26 -12.18 -12.25
C ASN A 457 -36.87 -10.90 -13.00
N LEU A 458 -35.58 -10.62 -13.16
CA LEU A 458 -35.10 -9.46 -13.92
C LEU A 458 -35.01 -9.76 -15.41
N THR A 459 -34.61 -10.98 -15.76
CA THR A 459 -34.46 -11.40 -17.16
C THR A 459 -35.71 -12.11 -17.70
N GLY A 460 -36.68 -12.46 -16.85
CA GLY A 460 -37.90 -13.17 -17.27
C GLY A 460 -37.63 -14.59 -17.79
N GLN A 461 -36.46 -15.15 -17.45
CA GLN A 461 -35.99 -16.44 -17.94
C GLN A 461 -35.81 -17.38 -16.76
N ASP A 462 -36.47 -18.53 -16.81
CA ASP A 462 -36.52 -19.45 -15.68
C ASP A 462 -35.23 -20.26 -15.50
N ASP A 463 -34.57 -20.52 -16.61
CA ASP A 463 -33.36 -21.32 -16.85
C ASP A 463 -32.09 -20.45 -16.97
N ILE A 464 -32.15 -19.18 -16.56
CA ILE A 464 -31.04 -18.23 -16.70
C ILE A 464 -29.74 -18.70 -16.03
N PHE A 465 -29.85 -19.35 -14.86
CA PHE A 465 -28.68 -19.86 -14.15
C PHE A 465 -28.02 -21.06 -14.86
N ASN A 466 -28.80 -21.87 -15.58
CA ASN A 466 -28.26 -22.96 -16.41
C ASN A 466 -27.50 -22.37 -17.62
N LYS A 467 -28.06 -21.34 -18.25
CA LYS A 467 -27.40 -20.61 -19.35
C LYS A 467 -26.10 -19.94 -18.90
N ILE A 468 -26.09 -19.30 -17.72
CA ILE A 468 -24.89 -18.69 -17.15
C ILE A 468 -23.85 -19.77 -16.82
N HIS A 469 -24.25 -20.89 -16.22
CA HIS A 469 -23.36 -22.01 -15.93
C HIS A 469 -22.68 -22.55 -17.20
N ALA A 470 -23.45 -22.76 -18.27
CA ALA A 470 -22.91 -23.21 -19.54
C ALA A 470 -21.90 -22.22 -20.12
N LYS A 471 -22.20 -20.91 -20.09
CA LYS A 471 -21.29 -19.87 -20.60
C LYS A 471 -20.04 -19.69 -19.76
N PHE A 472 -20.13 -19.77 -18.44
CA PHE A 472 -18.95 -19.72 -17.58
C PHE A 472 -18.08 -20.98 -17.75
N THR A 473 -18.70 -22.14 -17.91
CA THR A 473 -17.98 -23.39 -18.21
C THR A 473 -17.26 -23.27 -19.55
N TRP A 474 -17.94 -22.75 -20.58
CA TRP A 474 -17.34 -22.48 -21.89
C TRP A 474 -16.19 -21.47 -21.81
N MET A 475 -16.36 -20.38 -21.05
CA MET A 475 -15.33 -19.36 -20.84
C MET A 475 -14.09 -19.92 -20.13
N LEU A 476 -14.28 -20.79 -19.13
CA LEU A 476 -13.17 -21.47 -18.43
C LEU A 476 -12.47 -22.49 -19.33
N LYS A 477 -13.23 -23.30 -20.08
CA LYS A 477 -12.69 -24.30 -21.01
C LYS A 477 -11.89 -23.65 -22.13
N THR A 478 -12.44 -22.61 -22.76
CA THR A 478 -11.74 -21.85 -23.81
C THR A 478 -10.51 -21.14 -23.27
N GLY A 479 -10.55 -20.60 -22.05
CA GLY A 479 -9.38 -20.05 -21.37
C GLY A 479 -8.27 -21.08 -21.14
N ALA A 480 -8.62 -22.32 -20.78
CA ALA A 480 -7.67 -23.39 -20.55
C ALA A 480 -7.05 -23.96 -21.83
N LEU A 481 -7.85 -24.12 -22.90
CA LEU A 481 -7.41 -24.69 -24.17
C LEU A 481 -6.74 -23.65 -25.10
N ASN A 482 -6.68 -22.39 -24.71
CA ASN A 482 -6.09 -21.33 -25.53
C ASN A 482 -4.61 -21.56 -25.84
N TYR A 483 -3.89 -22.21 -24.92
CA TYR A 483 -2.51 -22.60 -25.10
C TYR A 483 -2.41 -24.11 -24.94
N THR A 484 -2.19 -24.83 -26.05
CA THR A 484 -1.89 -26.26 -26.03
C THR A 484 -0.42 -26.47 -26.34
N GLU A 485 0.29 -27.14 -25.44
CA GLU A 485 1.67 -27.53 -25.67
C GLU A 485 1.68 -28.91 -26.33
N THR A 486 2.27 -29.01 -27.52
CA THR A 486 2.52 -30.29 -28.18
C THR A 486 4.02 -30.60 -28.09
N LEU A 487 4.35 -31.59 -27.26
CA LEU A 487 5.72 -32.10 -27.11
C LEU A 487 5.80 -33.43 -27.87
N TYR A 488 6.66 -33.49 -28.89
CA TYR A 488 6.93 -34.72 -29.62
C TYR A 488 8.17 -35.41 -29.02
N THR A 489 7.99 -36.57 -28.42
CA THR A 489 9.10 -37.46 -28.04
C THR A 489 9.42 -38.42 -29.19
N SER A 490 10.70 -38.64 -29.48
CA SER A 490 11.16 -39.50 -30.59
C SER A 490 10.69 -40.95 -30.48
N GLN A 491 10.32 -41.41 -29.27
CA GLN A 491 9.76 -42.73 -29.00
C GLN A 491 8.29 -42.89 -29.44
N ASP A 492 7.49 -41.82 -29.46
CA ASP A 492 6.02 -41.93 -29.64
C ASP A 492 5.60 -42.15 -31.11
N LEU A 493 6.53 -42.03 -32.05
CA LEU A 493 6.30 -42.23 -33.49
C LEU A 493 6.43 -43.70 -33.95
N LEU A 494 6.81 -44.64 -33.07
CA LEU A 494 7.40 -45.93 -33.52
C LEU A 494 6.71 -47.24 -33.06
N ASN A 495 5.58 -47.22 -32.36
CA ASN A 495 5.05 -48.46 -31.77
C ASN A 495 3.86 -49.07 -32.53
N LYS A 496 4.03 -50.30 -33.07
CA LYS A 496 3.00 -51.38 -33.16
C LYS A 496 3.55 -52.81 -33.54
N ILE A 497 3.60 -53.70 -32.53
CA ILE A 497 3.19 -55.15 -32.36
C ILE A 497 3.96 -56.43 -32.93
N ILE A 498 4.23 -57.45 -32.03
CA ILE A 498 4.17 -59.00 -32.07
C ILE A 498 5.47 -59.91 -31.88
N VAL A 499 5.35 -61.19 -31.37
CA VAL A 499 6.19 -62.06 -30.44
C VAL A 499 6.41 -63.58 -30.83
N ILE A 500 7.51 -64.33 -30.40
CA ILE A 500 7.69 -65.86 -30.29
C ILE A 500 8.73 -66.36 -29.18
N LYS A 501 8.72 -67.67 -28.75
CA LYS A 501 9.13 -68.35 -27.44
C LYS A 501 10.60 -68.87 -27.20
N SER A 502 10.94 -69.94 -26.38
CA SER A 502 12.18 -70.16 -25.50
C SER A 502 12.03 -71.07 -24.26
N ASN A 503 12.45 -72.36 -24.28
CA ASN A 503 12.93 -73.15 -23.13
C ASN A 503 14.46 -73.42 -23.16
N GLU A 504 15.14 -73.00 -22.09
CA GLU A 504 16.38 -73.57 -21.48
C GLU A 504 17.67 -73.59 -22.33
N THR A 505 18.71 -72.74 -22.27
CA THR A 505 19.15 -71.53 -21.53
C THR A 505 18.13 -70.39 -21.53
N PRO A 506 18.27 -69.22 -20.84
CA PRO A 506 17.33 -68.14 -21.10
C PRO A 506 17.63 -67.68 -22.52
N ALA A 507 17.03 -68.30 -23.55
CA ALA A 507 17.31 -67.92 -24.93
C ALA A 507 17.01 -66.44 -25.18
N LYS A 508 16.27 -65.80 -24.25
CA LYS A 508 16.25 -64.37 -24.03
C LYS A 508 17.62 -63.68 -24.09
N GLU A 509 18.69 -64.20 -23.49
CA GLU A 509 20.02 -63.57 -23.51
C GLU A 509 20.71 -63.68 -24.88
N ILE A 510 20.61 -64.83 -25.55
CA ILE A 510 21.15 -65.00 -26.91
C ILE A 510 20.36 -64.14 -27.90
N VAL A 511 19.03 -64.14 -27.79
CA VAL A 511 18.13 -63.26 -28.54
C VAL A 511 18.47 -61.79 -28.27
N LYS A 512 18.76 -61.41 -27.03
CA LYS A 512 19.17 -60.04 -26.64
C LYS A 512 20.55 -59.65 -27.18
N CYS A 513 21.48 -60.59 -27.30
CA CYS A 513 22.77 -60.32 -27.93
C CYS A 513 22.65 -60.19 -29.45
N LEU A 514 21.86 -61.04 -30.10
CA LEU A 514 21.59 -60.97 -31.54
C LEU A 514 20.72 -59.76 -31.91
N SER A 515 19.80 -59.35 -31.03
CA SER A 515 18.98 -58.14 -31.23
C SER A 515 19.82 -56.88 -31.30
N ARG A 516 20.92 -56.84 -30.54
CA ARG A 516 21.88 -55.72 -30.54
C ARG A 516 22.62 -55.57 -31.85
N LEU A 517 22.54 -56.53 -32.78
CA LEU A 517 23.10 -56.44 -34.14
C LEU A 517 22.11 -55.89 -35.17
N LEU A 518 20.82 -55.78 -34.81
CA LEU A 518 19.80 -55.15 -35.63
C LEU A 518 19.53 -53.70 -35.17
N PRO A 519 19.22 -52.79 -36.10
CA PRO A 519 18.86 -51.44 -35.74
C PRO A 519 17.54 -51.47 -34.95
N VAL A 520 17.64 -51.12 -33.67
CA VAL A 520 16.54 -50.76 -32.76
C VAL A 520 15.80 -51.94 -32.11
N LEU A 521 16.40 -52.54 -31.06
CA LEU A 521 15.65 -53.24 -29.99
C LEU A 521 16.43 -53.26 -28.66
N ASP A 522 15.96 -52.49 -27.67
CA ASP A 522 16.25 -52.74 -26.25
C ASP A 522 15.01 -53.34 -25.54
N SER A 523 14.18 -54.10 -26.27
CA SER A 523 13.06 -54.87 -25.71
C SER A 523 13.17 -56.35 -26.05
N GLU A 524 12.64 -57.21 -25.18
CA GLU A 524 12.79 -58.68 -25.20
C GLU A 524 12.15 -59.40 -26.41
N CYS A 525 11.79 -58.72 -27.51
CA CYS A 525 11.18 -59.33 -28.70
C CYS A 525 11.75 -58.74 -29.99
N VAL A 526 12.37 -59.60 -30.81
CA VAL A 526 13.06 -59.25 -32.07
C VAL A 526 12.25 -59.72 -33.27
N PRO A 527 12.05 -58.90 -34.32
CA PRO A 527 11.38 -59.38 -35.52
C PRO A 527 12.24 -60.47 -36.17
N ASN A 528 11.61 -61.60 -36.48
CA ASN A 528 12.20 -62.81 -37.09
C ASN A 528 13.13 -63.67 -36.21
N ILE A 529 13.28 -63.35 -34.91
CA ILE A 529 13.99 -64.23 -33.96
C ILE A 529 13.03 -64.62 -32.85
N GLY A 530 12.72 -65.91 -32.79
CA GLY A 530 11.96 -66.53 -31.71
C GLY A 530 12.49 -67.92 -31.50
N VAL A 531 12.01 -68.58 -30.47
CA VAL A 531 12.53 -69.88 -30.13
C VAL A 531 11.38 -70.86 -29.84
N ALA A 532 11.63 -72.11 -30.16
CA ALA A 532 10.64 -73.17 -30.11
C ALA A 532 11.07 -74.21 -29.07
N ASN A 533 10.09 -74.83 -28.43
CA ASN A 533 10.30 -75.96 -27.53
C ASN A 533 9.99 -77.24 -28.29
N GLU A 534 10.90 -78.21 -28.19
CA GLU A 534 10.90 -79.54 -28.81
C GLU A 534 9.61 -79.96 -29.53
N GLU A 535 9.60 -79.80 -30.87
CA GLU A 535 9.19 -80.79 -31.88
C GLU A 535 9.16 -80.14 -33.29
N GLN A 536 10.06 -80.62 -34.17
CA GLN A 536 10.18 -80.42 -35.63
C GLN A 536 9.98 -79.00 -36.23
N VAL A 537 11.05 -78.19 -36.23
CA VAL A 537 11.22 -77.11 -37.22
C VAL A 537 12.15 -77.60 -38.33
N VAL A 538 11.63 -77.81 -39.54
CA VAL A 538 12.44 -78.23 -40.69
C VAL A 538 13.16 -77.00 -41.28
N PRO A 539 14.50 -77.00 -41.41
CA PRO A 539 15.24 -75.88 -41.98
C PRO A 539 14.85 -75.70 -43.45
N SER A 540 14.49 -74.46 -43.83
CA SER A 540 14.04 -74.09 -45.17
C SER A 540 14.85 -72.90 -45.70
N ALA A 541 14.73 -72.57 -46.99
CA ALA A 541 15.48 -71.45 -47.58
C ALA A 541 15.26 -70.11 -46.84
N SER A 542 14.10 -69.94 -46.19
CA SER A 542 13.74 -68.75 -45.42
C SER A 542 13.90 -68.89 -43.90
N LYS A 543 14.40 -70.02 -43.37
CA LYS A 543 14.52 -70.30 -41.93
C LYS A 543 15.85 -71.02 -41.60
N CYS A 544 16.79 -70.36 -40.89
CA CYS A 544 17.93 -71.04 -40.21
C CYS A 544 17.46 -71.53 -38.84
N VAL A 545 17.89 -72.73 -38.47
CA VAL A 545 17.73 -73.29 -37.13
C VAL A 545 19.11 -73.35 -36.48
N LEU A 546 19.24 -72.73 -35.30
CA LEU A 546 20.44 -72.80 -34.47
C LEU A 546 20.22 -73.83 -33.36
N GLU A 547 20.97 -74.92 -33.38
CA GLU A 547 20.91 -76.00 -32.39
C GLU A 547 22.15 -75.93 -31.48
N GLU A 548 21.95 -75.98 -30.16
CA GLU A 548 23.05 -76.13 -29.21
C GLU A 548 23.43 -77.62 -29.11
N THR A 549 24.70 -77.93 -29.41
CA THR A 549 25.28 -79.26 -29.20
C THR A 549 26.02 -79.31 -27.86
N GLN A 550 26.24 -80.52 -27.32
CA GLN A 550 26.88 -80.70 -26.02
C GLN A 550 28.23 -79.95 -25.95
N GLY A 551 28.37 -79.03 -24.99
CA GLY A 551 29.62 -78.28 -24.74
C GLY A 551 29.67 -76.82 -25.20
N ARG A 552 28.54 -76.08 -25.24
CA ARG A 552 28.45 -74.66 -25.69
C ARG A 552 28.89 -74.43 -27.14
N GLN A 553 28.78 -75.46 -27.98
CA GLN A 553 28.95 -75.32 -29.42
C GLN A 553 27.56 -75.16 -30.08
N PHE A 554 27.47 -74.29 -31.08
CA PHE A 554 26.22 -74.01 -31.79
C PHE A 554 26.34 -74.41 -33.26
N LEU A 555 25.37 -75.18 -33.74
CA LEU A 555 25.27 -75.63 -35.14
C LEU A 555 24.11 -74.87 -35.83
N CYS A 556 24.38 -73.95 -36.77
CA CYS A 556 23.32 -73.44 -37.66
C CYS A 556 23.10 -74.44 -38.80
N ARG A 557 21.87 -74.90 -38.94
CA ARG A 557 21.38 -75.64 -40.10
C ARG A 557 20.56 -74.70 -40.98
N TRP A 558 21.04 -74.45 -42.19
CA TRP A 558 20.34 -73.69 -43.22
C TRP A 558 20.63 -74.28 -44.60
N PRO A 559 19.61 -74.56 -45.43
CA PRO A 559 19.81 -75.18 -46.75
C PRO A 559 20.28 -74.19 -47.83
N GLY A 560 20.54 -72.92 -47.49
CA GLY A 560 21.05 -71.91 -48.41
C GLY A 560 22.58 -71.87 -48.51
N VAL A 561 23.09 -71.14 -49.50
CA VAL A 561 24.54 -70.95 -49.71
C VAL A 561 24.96 -69.64 -49.07
N VAL A 562 26.01 -69.69 -48.23
CA VAL A 562 26.60 -68.48 -47.62
C VAL A 562 27.33 -67.69 -48.70
N PRO A 563 27.08 -66.38 -48.85
CA PRO A 563 27.76 -65.55 -49.85
C PRO A 563 29.27 -65.45 -49.55
N ASN A 564 30.10 -65.50 -50.60
CA ASN A 564 31.57 -65.46 -50.49
C ASN A 564 32.12 -64.14 -49.89
N LYS A 565 31.32 -63.07 -49.87
CA LYS A 565 31.67 -61.76 -49.29
C LYS A 565 30.51 -61.25 -48.43
N CYS A 566 30.81 -60.88 -47.19
CA CYS A 566 29.85 -60.33 -46.24
C CYS A 566 29.56 -58.84 -46.52
N PRO A 567 28.36 -58.35 -46.15
CA PRO A 567 28.02 -56.92 -46.23
C PRO A 567 29.00 -56.03 -45.47
N THR A 568 29.17 -54.79 -45.94
CA THR A 568 30.10 -53.79 -45.41
C THR A 568 29.82 -53.50 -43.93
N LEU A 569 28.55 -53.43 -43.53
CA LEU A 569 28.18 -53.26 -42.12
C LEU A 569 28.70 -54.41 -41.25
N MET A 570 28.56 -55.66 -41.71
CA MET A 570 29.01 -56.84 -40.96
C MET A 570 30.54 -56.84 -40.82
N ASN A 571 31.27 -56.52 -41.89
CA ASN A 571 32.73 -56.42 -41.84
C ASN A 571 33.20 -55.33 -40.86
N ARG A 572 32.49 -54.20 -40.80
CA ARG A 572 32.79 -53.11 -39.84
C ARG A 572 32.52 -53.54 -38.40
N ILE A 573 31.45 -54.30 -38.15
CA ILE A 573 31.14 -54.84 -36.82
C ILE A 573 32.17 -55.89 -36.40
N GLU A 574 32.55 -56.80 -37.30
CA GLU A 574 33.58 -57.83 -37.03
C GLU A 574 34.95 -57.22 -36.71
N SER A 575 35.34 -56.19 -37.48
CA SER A 575 36.55 -55.40 -37.22
C SER A 575 36.50 -54.69 -35.86
N ALA A 576 35.32 -54.18 -35.45
CA ALA A 576 35.15 -53.59 -34.13
C ALA A 576 35.20 -54.63 -33.01
N MET A 577 34.63 -55.81 -33.21
CA MET A 577 34.64 -56.90 -32.21
C MET A 577 36.02 -57.52 -32.00
N SER A 578 36.85 -57.59 -33.04
CA SER A 578 38.23 -58.10 -32.95
C SER A 578 39.22 -57.09 -32.34
N ASN A 579 38.79 -55.84 -32.10
CA ASN A 579 39.64 -54.80 -31.55
C ASN A 579 39.60 -54.80 -30.01
N ASN A 580 40.63 -55.38 -29.40
CA ASN A 580 40.80 -55.48 -27.95
C ASN A 580 40.93 -54.12 -27.21
N LYS A 581 40.95 -52.97 -27.93
CA LYS A 581 40.99 -51.64 -27.31
C LYS A 581 39.61 -51.10 -26.91
N PHE A 582 38.52 -51.67 -27.41
CA PHE A 582 37.18 -51.22 -27.03
C PHE A 582 36.72 -51.87 -25.71
N ASN A 583 36.19 -51.05 -24.81
CA ASN A 583 35.42 -51.52 -23.67
C ASN A 583 34.00 -51.91 -24.13
N ASP A 584 33.32 -52.83 -23.43
CA ASP A 584 32.03 -53.38 -23.83
C ASP A 584 30.96 -52.30 -24.07
N ASP A 585 30.91 -51.27 -23.23
CA ASP A 585 30.00 -50.13 -23.40
C ASP A 585 30.33 -49.28 -24.63
N VAL A 586 31.62 -49.10 -24.92
CA VAL A 586 32.10 -48.33 -26.07
C VAL A 586 31.85 -49.12 -27.36
N LEU A 587 32.07 -50.43 -27.34
CA LEU A 587 31.74 -51.33 -28.43
C LEU A 587 30.23 -51.31 -28.72
N HIS A 588 29.40 -51.35 -27.68
CA HIS A 588 27.95 -51.28 -27.82
C HIS A 588 27.49 -49.96 -28.47
N GLN A 589 28.00 -48.81 -28.02
CA GLN A 589 27.68 -47.51 -28.63
C GLN A 589 28.20 -47.41 -30.07
N HIS A 590 29.38 -47.96 -30.35
CA HIS A 590 29.94 -47.97 -31.70
C HIS A 590 29.08 -48.80 -32.66
N VAL A 591 28.71 -50.02 -32.29
CA VAL A 591 27.80 -50.87 -33.09
C VAL A 591 26.45 -50.18 -33.30
N LYS A 592 25.89 -49.54 -32.27
CA LYS A 592 24.64 -48.78 -32.37
C LYS A 592 24.76 -47.59 -33.34
N SER A 593 25.90 -46.90 -33.34
CA SER A 593 26.16 -45.79 -34.28
C SER A 593 26.23 -46.29 -35.73
N LEU A 594 26.89 -47.43 -35.98
CA LEU A 594 26.95 -48.05 -37.31
C LEU A 594 25.56 -48.46 -37.81
N GLN A 595 24.73 -49.02 -36.93
CA GLN A 595 23.35 -49.37 -37.26
C GLN A 595 22.50 -48.16 -37.62
N LEU A 596 22.63 -47.06 -36.87
CA LEU A 596 21.89 -45.82 -37.17
C LEU A 596 22.36 -45.18 -38.46
N GLU A 597 23.66 -45.19 -38.75
CA GLU A 597 24.24 -44.75 -40.03
C GLU A 597 23.59 -45.51 -41.19
N TRP A 598 23.60 -46.85 -41.14
CA TRP A 598 23.07 -47.70 -42.20
C TRP A 598 21.53 -47.67 -42.30
N LEU A 599 20.81 -47.47 -41.19
CA LEU A 599 19.37 -47.26 -41.20
C LEU A 599 19.02 -45.90 -41.84
N GLY A 600 19.82 -44.88 -41.57
CA GLY A 600 19.72 -43.57 -42.23
C GLY A 600 19.90 -43.68 -43.74
N ILE A 601 20.91 -44.42 -44.19
CA ILE A 601 21.15 -44.71 -45.61
C ILE A 601 19.94 -45.45 -46.22
N ALA A 602 19.41 -46.48 -45.55
CA ALA A 602 18.25 -47.22 -46.02
C ALA A 602 17.01 -46.31 -46.19
N ARG A 603 16.73 -45.42 -45.21
CA ARG A 603 15.62 -44.45 -45.29
C ARG A 603 15.79 -43.44 -46.41
N ALA A 604 17.01 -42.92 -46.59
CA ALA A 604 17.31 -41.99 -47.68
C ALA A 604 17.11 -42.66 -49.04
N ILE A 605 17.54 -43.91 -49.20
CA ILE A 605 17.31 -44.69 -50.42
C ILE A 605 15.82 -44.96 -50.63
N LYS A 606 15.07 -45.33 -49.58
CA LYS A 606 13.62 -45.52 -49.70
C LYS A 606 12.92 -44.25 -50.18
N SER A 607 13.19 -43.11 -49.56
CA SER A 607 12.60 -41.83 -49.96
C SER A 607 12.92 -41.49 -51.42
N ALA A 608 14.15 -41.76 -51.86
CA ALA A 608 14.54 -41.58 -53.27
C ALA A 608 13.84 -42.58 -54.21
N VAL A 609 13.68 -43.84 -53.79
CA VAL A 609 12.95 -44.89 -54.52
C VAL A 609 11.47 -44.54 -54.66
N ASP A 610 10.82 -44.05 -53.60
CA ASP A 610 9.42 -43.64 -53.62
C ASP A 610 9.21 -42.42 -54.53
N ALA A 611 10.18 -41.50 -54.58
CA ALA A 611 10.10 -40.30 -55.41
C ALA A 611 10.42 -40.54 -56.90
N SER A 612 11.40 -41.40 -57.22
CA SER A 612 11.94 -41.54 -58.59
C SER A 612 11.76 -42.95 -59.20
N GLY A 613 11.29 -43.93 -58.43
CA GLY A 613 11.17 -45.33 -58.83
C GLY A 613 12.45 -46.14 -58.62
N ALA A 614 12.29 -47.43 -58.30
CA ALA A 614 13.37 -48.31 -57.81
C ALA A 614 14.53 -48.56 -58.79
N LYS A 615 14.30 -48.44 -60.10
CA LYS A 615 15.31 -48.66 -61.17
C LYS A 615 15.80 -47.36 -61.81
N SER A 616 15.56 -46.22 -61.17
CA SER A 616 15.96 -44.91 -61.71
C SER A 616 17.46 -44.65 -61.53
N ASP A 617 18.09 -44.03 -62.53
CA ASP A 617 19.52 -43.66 -62.52
C ASP A 617 19.94 -42.82 -61.29
N PRO A 618 19.11 -41.90 -60.75
CA PRO A 618 19.42 -41.15 -59.53
C PRO A 618 19.55 -42.04 -58.29
N VAL A 619 18.71 -43.08 -58.15
CA VAL A 619 18.77 -44.01 -57.01
C VAL A 619 20.05 -44.84 -57.07
N THR A 620 20.47 -45.27 -58.25
CA THR A 620 21.73 -46.00 -58.45
C THR A 620 22.94 -45.12 -58.11
N LYS A 621 22.93 -43.86 -58.52
CA LYS A 621 23.98 -42.88 -58.16
C LYS A 621 24.00 -42.61 -56.66
N LEU A 622 22.82 -42.48 -56.03
CA LEU A 622 22.71 -42.25 -54.59
C LEU A 622 23.28 -43.44 -53.79
N LYS A 623 22.99 -44.67 -54.21
CA LYS A 623 23.60 -45.89 -53.63
C LYS A 623 25.13 -45.87 -53.73
N GLN A 624 25.68 -45.45 -54.87
CA GLN A 624 27.13 -45.30 -55.05
C GLN A 624 27.72 -44.23 -54.11
N VAL A 625 27.05 -43.09 -53.94
CA VAL A 625 27.49 -42.02 -53.03
C VAL A 625 27.53 -42.48 -51.57
N PHE A 626 26.56 -43.28 -51.14
CA PHE A 626 26.54 -43.86 -49.80
C PHE A 626 27.48 -45.07 -49.63
N GLY A 627 28.22 -45.46 -50.66
CA GLY A 627 29.14 -46.60 -50.61
C GLY A 627 28.45 -47.95 -50.49
N VAL A 628 27.17 -48.05 -50.91
CA VAL A 628 26.42 -49.31 -50.90
C VAL A 628 26.90 -50.18 -52.06
N THR A 629 27.59 -51.28 -51.74
CA THR A 629 28.06 -52.23 -52.75
C THR A 629 26.93 -53.17 -53.20
N PRO A 630 27.04 -53.88 -54.34
CA PRO A 630 26.04 -54.87 -54.75
C PRO A 630 25.74 -55.93 -53.70
N ASN A 631 26.71 -56.24 -52.83
CA ASN A 631 26.55 -57.20 -51.74
C ASN A 631 25.71 -56.66 -50.57
N ASP A 632 25.62 -55.33 -50.44
CA ASP A 632 24.85 -54.66 -49.39
C ASP A 632 23.38 -54.48 -49.77
N GLU A 633 23.02 -54.64 -51.06
CA GLU A 633 21.66 -54.39 -51.55
C GLU A 633 20.62 -55.29 -50.88
N LEU A 634 20.96 -56.55 -50.59
CA LEU A 634 20.06 -57.46 -49.89
C LEU A 634 19.75 -56.96 -48.48
N LEU A 635 20.76 -56.46 -47.77
CA LEU A 635 20.62 -55.91 -46.42
C LEU A 635 19.81 -54.62 -46.44
N VAL A 636 20.14 -53.70 -47.36
CA VAL A 636 19.46 -52.41 -47.48
C VAL A 636 18.00 -52.61 -47.89
N ASN A 637 17.71 -53.46 -48.87
CA ASN A 637 16.33 -53.74 -49.29
C ASN A 637 15.53 -54.39 -48.15
N TYR A 638 16.15 -55.29 -47.39
CA TYR A 638 15.53 -55.87 -46.19
C TYR A 638 15.26 -54.80 -45.12
N TRP A 639 16.17 -53.85 -44.90
CA TRP A 639 15.95 -52.77 -43.92
C TRP A 639 14.93 -51.75 -44.39
N ILE A 640 14.85 -51.48 -45.70
CA ILE A 640 13.82 -50.64 -46.30
C ILE A 640 12.44 -51.26 -46.08
N SER A 641 12.29 -52.55 -46.40
CA SER A 641 11.00 -53.24 -46.26
C SER A 641 10.59 -53.43 -44.80
N THR A 642 11.56 -53.64 -43.90
CA THR A 642 11.28 -54.03 -42.51
C THR A 642 11.23 -52.84 -41.55
N PHE A 643 12.11 -51.84 -41.71
CA PHE A 643 12.31 -50.77 -40.70
C PHE A 643 12.01 -49.36 -41.20
N CYS A 644 11.74 -49.19 -42.49
CA CYS A 644 11.54 -47.87 -43.10
C CYS A 644 10.11 -47.65 -43.59
N SER A 645 9.13 -48.45 -43.17
CA SER A 645 7.72 -48.44 -43.61
C SER A 645 7.10 -47.05 -43.66
#